data_AF-A0AB73AG44-F1
#
_entry.id   AF-A0AB73AG44-F1
#
_cell.length_a   1.000
_cell.length_b   1.000
_cell.length_c   1.000
_cell.angle_alpha   90.00
_cell.angle_beta   90.00
_cell.angle_gamma   90.00
#
_symmetry.space_group_name_H-M   'P 1'
#
loop_
_entity.id
_entity.type
_entity.pdbx_description
1 polymer ?
#
loop_
_entity_poly.entity_id
_entity_poly.type
_entity_poly.pdbx_seq_one_letter_code
_entity_poly.pdbx_strand_id
1 'polypeptide(L)'
;MIKLKLSILVWAIGLSMTAFSQTTSSLRAKVLTLNDYPDALRLWELYNDSASVMDKATQLHAKVSLYYYFNRPDEMLQCVDSLLTLYPKECTTEQKLAYCYVKAEKLLEKGHYKKLNTWWKSLRKDRKLYREIEKQENFPCSEKAIQGLSDKDNFRVDFPESSSTVPTSYTYPLVLSVTINGTTLPATIFDTGAPYTFLTKETATKCNVQCMGDTIPVKSMFGTSQATTGFVKTLQLGSITFHNVTVHVSLLEKDPIFSGHDALLGLKELRGISALEFEFGKLTLKQKSLRSPLDPNMCFAETDCAFLFANGQNYLLDTGGEGSFSNTPDSVSTKVIDVNGYPVQFFNTYTTIPAAQKSGLLGFPFFSGFKICTLDFDRMNFSGEGYRLRKSYSELMNSGDMIGLDIEYERISKTTDEMGKWLTNASLEMMKNKPESCIQYTDSLLGKYQQELGGSIIYVLNLRAASLAYLGLYKEAGDLMKMCAQAVPDMINGYNKCMALTPFGAQQLSWEQPEVTLNTTFSEKGFLASAEINGNKNKLYFAPDQINSSISEADAGKLNMKIIEFEDHTTATGKKRMAIANELKLGNLLIKNVQFNLTEGNDIILGNSLLRLIPQFSIESQKLVLMQQVQSFTNAKQYPLLLINYTFCFRDPDDDTQKYSIGNPTPYTRKITLQDLCKSSGKIVFDMKDMKLLKIN
;
A
#
# COMPACT_ATOMS: atom_id res chain seq x y z
N MET A 1 -48.53 -11.33 -17.98
CA MET A 1 -49.77 -11.44 -17.20
C MET A 1 -49.37 -11.76 -15.76
N ILE A 2 -49.12 -10.77 -14.90
CA ILE A 2 -50.08 -10.03 -14.05
C ILE A 2 -50.64 -10.91 -12.90
N LYS A 3 -50.20 -10.55 -11.67
CA LYS A 3 -50.82 -10.72 -10.32
C LYS A 3 -50.74 -12.12 -9.67
N LEU A 4 -50.51 -12.31 -8.36
CA LEU A 4 -50.70 -11.41 -7.19
C LEU A 4 -49.83 -11.87 -5.98
N LYS A 5 -49.39 -10.90 -5.16
CA LYS A 5 -48.74 -11.02 -3.85
C LYS A 5 -49.76 -11.18 -2.71
N LEU A 6 -49.34 -11.86 -1.63
CA LEU A 6 -49.62 -11.67 -0.17
C LEU A 6 -51.10 -11.64 0.29
N SER A 7 -51.54 -12.16 1.45
CA SER A 7 -50.95 -12.43 2.78
C SER A 7 -51.98 -13.28 3.57
N ILE A 8 -51.69 -14.08 4.60
CA ILE A 8 -51.41 -13.71 6.02
C ILE A 8 -50.96 -14.98 6.79
N LEU A 9 -50.17 -14.71 7.82
CA LEU A 9 -49.33 -15.53 8.68
C LEU A 9 -50.07 -16.14 9.91
N VAL A 10 -49.58 -17.31 10.34
CA VAL A 10 -49.54 -18.00 11.67
C VAL A 10 -50.78 -18.63 12.33
N TRP A 11 -50.74 -19.97 12.42
CA TRP A 11 -50.63 -20.86 13.61
C TRP A 11 -51.44 -22.14 13.30
N ALA A 12 -51.01 -23.38 13.48
CA ALA A 12 -49.77 -24.04 13.85
C ALA A 12 -50.02 -25.55 13.59
N ILE A 13 -48.95 -26.36 13.57
CA ILE A 13 -48.94 -27.82 13.46
C ILE A 13 -49.05 -28.34 12.02
N GLY A 14 -47.97 -28.93 11.53
CA GLY A 14 -48.06 -29.86 10.39
C GLY A 14 -47.14 -29.61 9.21
N LEU A 15 -45.98 -28.97 9.37
CA LEU A 15 -44.86 -29.16 8.44
C LEU A 15 -43.59 -29.33 9.25
N SER A 16 -43.45 -30.53 9.82
CA SER A 16 -42.15 -31.12 10.10
C SER A 16 -41.33 -31.02 8.82
N MET A 17 -40.39 -30.09 8.81
CA MET A 17 -39.23 -30.18 7.94
C MET A 17 -38.74 -31.61 8.02
N THR A 18 -38.71 -32.30 6.89
CA THR A 18 -37.88 -33.50 6.74
C THR A 18 -36.44 -33.03 6.82
N ALA A 19 -35.98 -32.75 8.03
CA ALA A 19 -34.58 -32.87 8.39
C ALA A 19 -34.25 -34.33 8.07
N PHE A 20 -33.55 -34.56 6.96
CA PHE A 20 -32.87 -35.83 6.78
C PHE A 20 -32.02 -36.03 8.04
N SER A 21 -32.44 -36.97 8.89
CA SER A 21 -31.70 -37.39 10.07
C SER A 21 -30.33 -37.87 9.58
N GLN A 22 -29.33 -36.99 9.62
CA GLN A 22 -27.95 -37.38 9.35
C GLN A 22 -27.55 -38.36 10.44
N THR A 23 -27.31 -39.61 10.07
CA THR A 23 -26.85 -40.61 11.03
C THR A 23 -25.47 -40.22 11.53
N THR A 24 -25.14 -40.56 12.77
CA THR A 24 -23.81 -40.34 13.35
C THR A 24 -22.68 -40.89 12.45
N SER A 25 -22.93 -42.01 11.76
CA SER A 25 -21.99 -42.58 10.78
C SER A 25 -21.75 -41.66 9.56
N SER A 26 -22.78 -40.97 9.07
CA SER A 26 -22.65 -40.01 7.96
C SER A 26 -21.88 -38.74 8.36
N LEU A 27 -22.06 -38.27 9.60
CA LEU A 27 -21.33 -37.11 10.12
C LEU A 27 -19.84 -37.43 10.34
N ARG A 28 -19.54 -38.61 10.89
CA ARG A 28 -18.14 -39.07 11.05
C ARG A 28 -17.42 -39.15 9.71
N ALA A 29 -18.07 -39.70 8.68
CA ALA A 29 -17.50 -39.74 7.34
C ALA A 29 -17.21 -38.33 6.78
N LYS A 30 -18.15 -37.38 6.95
CA LYS A 30 -17.95 -35.97 6.53
C LYS A 30 -16.78 -35.30 7.26
N VAL A 31 -16.67 -35.48 8.58
CA VAL A 31 -15.55 -34.95 9.36
C VAL A 31 -14.21 -35.47 8.82
N LEU A 32 -14.13 -36.76 8.47
CA LEU A 32 -12.92 -37.33 7.89
C LEU A 32 -12.62 -36.78 6.49
N THR A 33 -13.65 -36.51 5.68
CA THR A 33 -13.48 -35.92 4.35
C THR A 33 -13.01 -34.46 4.41
N LEU A 34 -13.40 -33.72 5.44
CA LEU A 34 -13.04 -32.30 5.64
C LEU A 34 -11.81 -32.12 6.55
N ASN A 35 -11.10 -33.20 6.87
CA ASN A 35 -9.92 -33.17 7.75
C ASN A 35 -8.66 -32.75 6.97
N ASP A 36 -8.69 -31.55 6.41
CA ASP A 36 -7.58 -30.93 5.69
C ASP A 36 -7.69 -29.40 5.84
N TYR A 37 -6.56 -28.68 5.83
CA TYR A 37 -6.55 -27.23 6.04
C TYR A 37 -7.39 -26.44 5.01
N PRO A 38 -7.47 -26.82 3.71
CA PRO A 38 -8.29 -26.13 2.71
C PRO A 38 -9.79 -26.18 3.03
N ASP A 39 -10.21 -27.17 3.83
CA ASP A 39 -11.59 -27.41 4.22
C ASP A 39 -11.86 -27.04 5.69
N ALA A 40 -10.88 -26.44 6.40
CA ALA A 40 -11.02 -26.10 7.82
C ALA A 40 -12.22 -25.18 8.12
N LEU A 41 -12.51 -24.22 7.23
CA LEU A 41 -13.69 -23.36 7.36
C LEU A 41 -15.00 -24.15 7.21
N ARG A 42 -15.07 -25.08 6.25
CA ARG A 42 -16.25 -25.95 6.07
C ARG A 42 -16.42 -26.93 7.23
N LEU A 43 -15.32 -27.43 7.77
CA LEU A 43 -15.34 -28.27 8.97
C LEU A 43 -15.87 -27.48 10.18
N TRP A 44 -15.51 -26.20 10.29
CA TRP A 44 -15.98 -25.31 11.34
C TRP A 44 -17.48 -25.06 11.26
N GLU A 45 -17.98 -24.74 10.07
CA GLU A 45 -19.41 -24.59 9.78
C GLU A 45 -20.17 -25.89 10.11
N LEU A 46 -19.70 -27.04 9.60
CA LEU A 46 -20.29 -28.34 9.88
C LEU A 46 -20.33 -28.65 11.38
N TYR A 47 -19.24 -28.36 12.10
CA TYR A 47 -19.17 -28.58 13.54
C TYR A 47 -20.17 -27.71 14.29
N ASN A 48 -20.25 -26.41 13.98
CA ASN A 48 -21.18 -25.49 14.63
C ASN A 48 -22.65 -25.89 14.38
N ASP A 49 -22.97 -26.36 13.18
CA ASP A 49 -24.33 -26.75 12.81
C ASP A 49 -24.76 -28.09 13.42
N SER A 50 -23.82 -29.04 13.56
CA SER A 50 -24.14 -30.45 13.80
C SER A 50 -23.51 -31.05 15.06
N ALA A 51 -22.73 -30.31 15.85
CA ALA A 51 -22.02 -30.86 17.02
C ALA A 51 -22.96 -31.53 18.04
N SER A 52 -24.18 -31.01 18.22
CA SER A 52 -25.16 -31.53 19.19
C SER A 52 -25.64 -32.96 18.89
N VAL A 53 -25.52 -33.42 17.63
CA VAL A 53 -25.94 -34.76 17.18
C VAL A 53 -24.76 -35.69 16.87
N MET A 54 -23.52 -35.20 16.98
CA MET A 54 -22.31 -36.02 16.87
C MET A 54 -22.06 -36.80 18.16
N ASP A 55 -21.62 -38.06 18.06
CA ASP A 55 -21.10 -38.79 19.21
C ASP A 55 -19.79 -38.15 19.71
N LYS A 56 -19.41 -38.49 20.95
CA LYS A 56 -18.28 -37.83 21.61
C LYS A 56 -16.94 -38.05 20.89
N ALA A 57 -16.70 -39.23 20.31
CA ALA A 57 -15.47 -39.50 19.59
C ALA A 57 -15.42 -38.69 18.29
N THR A 58 -16.52 -38.63 17.54
CA THR A 58 -16.63 -37.79 16.34
C THR A 58 -16.42 -36.31 16.65
N GLN A 59 -17.00 -35.80 17.76
CA GLN A 59 -16.73 -34.43 18.21
C GLN A 59 -15.25 -34.19 18.50
N LEU A 60 -14.58 -35.13 19.19
CA LEU A 60 -13.16 -35.01 19.52
C LEU A 60 -12.29 -35.04 18.25
N HIS A 61 -12.60 -35.91 17.28
CA HIS A 61 -11.91 -35.96 16.00
C HIS A 61 -11.98 -34.60 15.26
N ALA A 62 -13.18 -34.03 15.12
CA ALA A 62 -13.35 -32.72 14.50
C ALA A 62 -12.60 -31.62 15.26
N LYS A 63 -12.66 -31.66 16.60
CA LYS A 63 -11.96 -30.69 17.46
C LYS A 63 -10.45 -30.74 17.33
N VAL A 64 -9.83 -31.92 17.16
CA VAL A 64 -8.38 -31.99 16.96
C VAL A 64 -7.98 -31.16 15.75
N SER A 65 -8.66 -31.35 14.61
CA SER A 65 -8.38 -30.63 13.36
C SER A 65 -8.67 -29.14 13.49
N LEU A 66 -9.86 -28.78 13.99
CA LEU A 66 -10.25 -27.38 14.18
C LEU A 66 -9.28 -26.65 15.11
N TYR A 67 -8.89 -27.28 16.22
CA TYR A 67 -7.96 -26.66 17.18
C TYR A 67 -6.52 -26.65 16.68
N TYR A 68 -6.13 -27.56 15.79
CA TYR A 68 -4.86 -27.47 15.08
C TYR A 68 -4.86 -26.27 14.12
N TYR A 69 -5.82 -26.22 13.20
CA TYR A 69 -5.88 -25.18 12.16
C TYR A 69 -6.22 -23.79 12.71
N PHE A 70 -6.92 -23.68 13.84
CA PHE A 70 -7.31 -22.40 14.44
C PHE A 70 -6.51 -22.02 15.70
N ASN A 71 -5.28 -22.49 15.81
CA ASN A 71 -4.33 -22.08 16.85
C ASN A 71 -4.88 -22.24 18.28
N ARG A 72 -5.40 -23.42 18.61
CA ARG A 72 -5.84 -23.82 19.95
C ARG A 72 -5.06 -25.04 20.45
N PRO A 73 -3.73 -24.92 20.59
CA PRO A 73 -2.87 -26.07 20.87
C PRO A 73 -3.18 -26.75 22.21
N ASP A 74 -3.56 -25.99 23.24
CA ASP A 74 -3.85 -26.56 24.57
C ASP A 74 -5.12 -27.43 24.54
N GLU A 75 -6.18 -26.97 23.87
CA GLU A 75 -7.41 -27.73 23.66
C GLU A 75 -7.23 -28.91 22.70
N MET A 76 -6.40 -28.74 21.67
CA MET A 76 -6.04 -29.82 20.76
C MET A 76 -5.38 -30.96 21.52
N LEU A 77 -4.38 -30.66 22.36
CA LEU A 77 -3.68 -31.63 23.19
C LEU A 77 -4.64 -32.39 24.13
N GLN A 78 -5.61 -31.69 24.74
CA GLN A 78 -6.65 -32.33 25.56
C GLN A 78 -7.55 -33.28 24.76
N CYS A 79 -7.90 -32.91 23.52
CA CYS A 79 -8.70 -33.75 22.63
C CYS A 79 -7.93 -35.00 22.21
N VAL A 80 -6.65 -34.85 21.85
CA VAL A 80 -5.76 -35.97 21.53
C VAL A 80 -5.62 -36.92 22.71
N ASP A 81 -5.37 -36.40 23.91
CA ASP A 81 -5.25 -37.21 25.12
C ASP A 81 -6.54 -37.99 25.38
N SER A 82 -7.70 -37.36 25.21
CA SER A 82 -9.01 -38.02 25.37
C SER A 82 -9.22 -39.14 24.33
N LEU A 83 -8.89 -38.90 23.07
CA LEU A 83 -9.02 -39.91 21.99
C LEU A 83 -8.12 -41.12 22.23
N LEU A 84 -6.85 -40.88 22.58
CA LEU A 84 -5.88 -41.95 22.77
C LEU A 84 -6.10 -42.76 24.06
N THR A 85 -6.74 -42.17 25.08
CA THR A 85 -6.95 -42.84 26.38
C THR A 85 -8.37 -43.38 26.58
N LEU A 86 -9.40 -42.60 26.27
CA LEU A 86 -10.80 -42.95 26.54
C LEU A 86 -11.47 -43.63 25.34
N TYR A 87 -11.07 -43.28 24.11
CA TYR A 87 -11.66 -43.80 22.86
C TYR A 87 -10.66 -44.50 21.93
N PRO A 88 -9.69 -45.30 22.43
CA PRO A 88 -8.63 -45.86 21.58
C PRO A 88 -9.11 -46.85 20.52
N LYS A 89 -10.32 -47.43 20.68
CA LYS A 89 -10.95 -48.32 19.69
C LYS A 89 -11.61 -47.55 18.55
N GLU A 90 -11.91 -46.28 18.74
CA GLU A 90 -12.49 -45.39 17.73
C GLU A 90 -11.44 -44.76 16.82
N CYS A 91 -10.14 -44.89 17.15
CA CYS A 91 -9.06 -44.39 16.33
C CYS A 91 -8.48 -45.51 15.45
N THR A 92 -8.38 -45.27 14.15
CA THR A 92 -7.61 -46.12 13.23
C THR A 92 -6.11 -46.05 13.56
N THR A 93 -5.32 -46.95 12.96
CA THR A 93 -3.86 -46.93 13.12
C THR A 93 -3.26 -45.62 12.60
N GLU A 94 -3.75 -45.13 11.45
CA GLU A 94 -3.31 -43.88 10.83
C GLU A 94 -3.68 -42.67 11.70
N GLN A 95 -4.88 -42.67 12.29
CA GLN A 95 -5.29 -41.60 13.21
C GLN A 95 -4.45 -41.58 14.48
N LYS A 96 -4.15 -42.75 15.06
CA LYS A 96 -3.24 -42.84 16.22
C LYS A 96 -1.86 -42.28 15.88
N LEU A 97 -1.34 -42.62 14.70
CA LEU A 97 -0.08 -42.08 14.19
C LEU A 97 -0.12 -40.56 14.09
N ALA A 98 -1.14 -40.01 13.42
CA ALA A 98 -1.33 -38.57 13.27
C ALA A 98 -1.43 -37.85 14.64
N TYR A 99 -2.22 -38.39 15.57
CA TYR A 99 -2.37 -37.82 16.92
C TYR A 99 -1.09 -37.84 17.74
N CYS A 100 -0.30 -38.91 17.62
CA CYS A 100 1.00 -38.98 18.29
C CYS A 100 2.00 -37.98 17.69
N TYR A 101 1.97 -37.80 16.37
CA TYR A 101 2.79 -36.82 15.65
C TYR A 101 2.44 -35.38 16.06
N VAL A 102 1.18 -34.95 15.89
CA VAL A 102 0.76 -33.57 16.20
C VAL A 102 0.91 -33.24 17.69
N LYS A 103 0.75 -34.23 18.57
CA LYS A 103 1.04 -34.04 20.00
C LYS A 103 2.51 -33.77 20.25
N ALA A 104 3.43 -34.50 19.60
CA ALA A 104 4.86 -34.25 19.74
C ALA A 104 5.24 -32.87 19.19
N GLU A 105 4.72 -32.52 18.01
CA GLU A 105 4.89 -31.22 17.36
C GLU A 105 4.40 -30.06 18.26
N LYS A 106 3.16 -30.10 18.75
CA LYS A 106 2.62 -29.01 19.58
C LYS A 106 3.25 -28.95 20.97
N LEU A 107 3.72 -30.06 21.54
CA LEU A 107 4.54 -30.02 22.76
C LEU A 107 5.89 -29.33 22.52
N LEU A 108 6.50 -29.50 21.35
CA LEU A 108 7.72 -28.78 20.97
C LEU A 108 7.43 -27.29 20.75
N GLU A 109 6.38 -26.96 19.99
CA GLU A 109 5.94 -25.59 19.69
C GLU A 109 5.69 -24.79 20.97
N LYS A 110 5.00 -25.39 21.94
CA LYS A 110 4.71 -24.83 23.26
C LYS A 110 5.92 -24.77 24.20
N GLY A 111 7.07 -25.29 23.76
CA GLY A 111 8.28 -25.45 24.57
C GLY A 111 8.06 -26.28 25.84
N HIS A 112 7.20 -27.28 25.81
CA HIS A 112 6.97 -28.22 26.91
C HIS A 112 7.98 -29.39 26.84
N TYR A 113 9.27 -29.06 26.84
CA TYR A 113 10.36 -29.99 26.48
C TYR A 113 10.42 -31.26 27.34
N LYS A 114 10.26 -31.12 28.66
CA LYS A 114 10.24 -32.28 29.57
C LYS A 114 9.05 -33.21 29.31
N LYS A 115 7.87 -32.65 29.03
CA LYS A 115 6.68 -33.43 28.68
C LYS A 115 6.85 -34.11 27.32
N LEU A 116 7.42 -33.41 26.34
CA LEU A 116 7.76 -33.97 25.03
C LEU A 116 8.70 -35.17 25.16
N ASN A 117 9.80 -35.06 25.91
CA ASN A 117 10.73 -36.18 26.09
C ASN A 117 10.07 -37.37 26.81
N THR A 118 9.22 -37.11 27.81
CA THR A 118 8.48 -38.16 28.52
C THR A 118 7.51 -38.89 27.58
N TRP A 119 6.77 -38.13 26.78
CA TRP A 119 5.87 -38.65 25.76
C TRP A 119 6.64 -39.48 24.71
N TRP A 120 7.75 -38.95 24.20
CA TRP A 120 8.62 -39.61 23.23
C TRP A 120 9.16 -40.96 23.73
N LYS A 121 9.62 -41.02 24.99
CA LYS A 121 10.05 -42.26 25.63
C LYS A 121 8.92 -43.28 25.78
N SER A 122 7.68 -42.82 26.01
CA SER A 122 6.51 -43.70 26.05
C SER A 122 6.19 -44.27 24.67
N LEU A 123 6.21 -43.43 23.63
CA LEU A 123 5.96 -43.84 22.24
C LEU A 123 6.96 -44.91 21.77
N ARG A 124 8.23 -44.82 22.19
CA ARG A 124 9.27 -45.83 21.88
C ARG A 124 8.94 -47.25 22.30
N LYS A 125 8.05 -47.44 23.27
CA LYS A 125 7.59 -48.77 23.67
C LYS A 125 6.80 -49.45 22.54
N ASP A 126 6.14 -48.67 21.69
CA ASP A 126 5.53 -49.13 20.44
C ASP A 126 6.50 -48.90 19.27
N ARG A 127 7.38 -49.88 19.03
CA ARG A 127 8.41 -49.81 17.99
C ARG A 127 7.85 -49.60 16.58
N LYS A 128 6.62 -50.05 16.30
CA LYS A 128 6.00 -49.91 14.98
C LYS A 128 5.55 -48.48 14.78
N LEU A 129 4.80 -47.94 15.74
CA LEU A 129 4.32 -46.54 15.70
C LEU A 129 5.48 -45.55 15.67
N TYR A 130 6.48 -45.77 16.52
CA TYR A 130 7.69 -44.95 16.60
C TYR A 130 8.43 -44.83 15.26
N ARG A 131 8.69 -45.97 14.58
CA ARG A 131 9.38 -45.97 13.29
C ARG A 131 8.60 -45.26 12.18
N GLU A 132 7.27 -45.34 12.21
CA GLU A 132 6.44 -44.64 11.22
C GLU A 132 6.42 -43.12 11.46
N ILE A 133 6.51 -42.66 12.72
CA ILE A 133 6.69 -41.24 13.04
C ILE A 133 8.06 -40.74 12.55
N GLU A 134 9.14 -41.49 12.80
CA GLU A 134 10.49 -41.10 12.36
C GLU A 134 10.65 -41.02 10.83
N LYS A 135 9.83 -41.76 10.07
CA LYS A 135 9.82 -41.69 8.60
C LYS A 135 9.10 -40.45 8.05
N GLN A 136 8.33 -39.75 8.88
CA GLN A 136 7.66 -38.52 8.45
C GLN A 136 8.71 -37.44 8.21
N GLU A 137 8.96 -37.10 6.95
CA GLU A 137 9.99 -36.15 6.54
C GLU A 137 9.85 -34.74 7.16
N ASN A 138 8.66 -34.40 7.66
CA ASN A 138 8.35 -33.07 8.18
C ASN A 138 8.49 -32.94 9.71
N PHE A 139 8.97 -33.97 10.43
CA PHE A 139 9.07 -33.87 11.90
C PHE A 139 10.10 -32.79 12.32
N PRO A 140 9.73 -31.80 13.16
CA PRO A 140 10.49 -30.56 13.30
C PRO A 140 11.76 -30.66 14.17
N CYS A 141 12.07 -31.82 14.75
CA CYS A 141 13.28 -31.98 15.55
C CYS A 141 13.74 -33.43 15.60
N SER A 142 15.04 -33.67 15.76
CA SER A 142 15.56 -35.03 15.95
C SER A 142 15.34 -35.53 17.38
N GLU A 143 15.38 -36.84 17.60
CA GLU A 143 15.32 -37.39 18.96
C GLU A 143 16.43 -36.81 19.85
N LYS A 144 17.65 -36.69 19.33
CA LYS A 144 18.77 -36.11 20.09
C LYS A 144 18.46 -34.67 20.54
N ALA A 145 17.75 -33.89 19.72
CA ALA A 145 17.28 -32.58 20.12
C ALA A 145 16.23 -32.68 21.23
N ILE A 146 15.24 -33.57 21.14
CA ILE A 146 14.23 -33.80 22.20
C ILE A 146 14.91 -34.15 23.54
N GLN A 147 15.91 -35.02 23.52
CA GLN A 147 16.66 -35.41 24.71
C GLN A 147 17.47 -34.22 25.26
N GLY A 148 18.17 -33.50 24.38
CA GLY A 148 18.98 -32.33 24.72
C GLY A 148 18.17 -31.16 25.28
N LEU A 149 16.90 -31.02 24.89
CA LEU A 149 15.98 -30.00 25.40
C LEU A 149 15.35 -30.38 26.74
N SER A 150 15.43 -31.65 27.15
CA SER A 150 14.62 -32.15 28.27
C SER A 150 15.04 -31.66 29.66
N ASP A 151 16.24 -31.09 29.77
CA ASP A 151 16.78 -30.42 30.96
C ASP A 151 16.55 -28.89 30.93
N LYS A 152 15.99 -28.35 29.84
CA LYS A 152 15.72 -26.91 29.68
C LYS A 152 14.38 -26.53 30.27
N ASP A 153 14.31 -25.27 30.71
CA ASP A 153 13.07 -24.67 31.17
C ASP A 153 12.07 -24.55 30.02
N ASN A 154 10.78 -24.50 30.38
CA ASN A 154 9.73 -24.34 29.39
C ASN A 154 9.81 -22.97 28.72
N PHE A 155 9.30 -22.91 27.49
CA PHE A 155 9.04 -21.65 26.81
C PHE A 155 8.11 -20.75 27.64
N ARG A 156 8.43 -19.46 27.69
CA ARG A 156 7.59 -18.41 28.28
C ARG A 156 7.78 -17.10 27.53
N VAL A 157 6.79 -16.22 27.62
CA VAL A 157 6.82 -14.88 27.01
C VAL A 157 6.66 -13.85 28.12
N ASP A 158 7.61 -12.93 28.20
CA ASP A 158 7.49 -11.73 29.01
C ASP A 158 6.99 -10.61 28.09
N PHE A 159 5.75 -10.19 28.30
CA PHE A 159 5.07 -9.14 27.53
C PHE A 159 4.66 -8.04 28.52
N PRO A 160 5.52 -7.02 28.74
CA PRO A 160 5.35 -6.05 29.82
C PRO A 160 4.21 -5.05 29.58
N GLU A 161 3.89 -4.78 28.31
CA GLU A 161 2.87 -3.83 27.87
C GLU A 161 1.71 -4.55 27.15
N SER A 162 0.59 -3.88 26.92
CA SER A 162 -0.51 -4.45 26.12
C SER A 162 -0.17 -4.58 24.63
N SER A 163 0.86 -3.87 24.17
CA SER A 163 1.34 -3.90 22.79
C SER A 163 2.81 -3.51 22.71
N SER A 164 3.52 -3.98 21.69
CA SER A 164 4.89 -3.58 21.36
C SER A 164 4.98 -3.23 19.88
N THR A 165 5.49 -2.06 19.55
CA THR A 165 5.70 -1.62 18.16
C THR A 165 7.18 -1.61 17.84
N VAL A 166 7.56 -2.22 16.72
CA VAL A 166 8.92 -2.24 16.21
C VAL A 166 8.98 -1.59 14.82
N PRO A 167 10.04 -0.81 14.52
CA PRO A 167 10.24 -0.31 13.16
C PRO A 167 10.58 -1.46 12.22
N THR A 168 10.15 -1.32 10.97
CA THR A 168 10.48 -2.25 9.89
C THR A 168 11.10 -1.49 8.71
N SER A 169 11.71 -2.21 7.77
CA SER A 169 11.99 -1.63 6.45
C SER A 169 10.71 -1.19 5.75
N TYR A 170 10.87 -0.22 4.84
CA TYR A 170 9.79 0.26 3.97
C TYR A 170 9.68 -0.54 2.66
N THR A 171 10.73 -1.28 2.30
CA THR A 171 10.85 -2.05 1.07
C THR A 171 11.01 -3.52 1.38
N TYR A 172 10.74 -4.36 0.39
CA TYR A 172 11.10 -5.78 0.43
C TYR A 172 12.64 -5.94 0.49
N PRO A 173 13.16 -6.95 1.24
CA PRO A 173 12.43 -7.77 2.21
C PRO A 173 12.02 -6.96 3.44
N LEU A 174 10.89 -7.35 4.05
CA LEU A 174 10.45 -6.76 5.31
C LEU A 174 11.42 -7.18 6.42
N VAL A 175 12.29 -6.29 6.87
CA VAL A 175 13.30 -6.57 7.90
C VAL A 175 13.05 -5.76 9.15
N LEU A 176 13.43 -6.34 10.29
CA LEU A 176 13.35 -5.71 11.60
C LEU A 176 14.52 -6.14 12.50
N SER A 177 14.70 -5.44 13.62
CA SER A 177 15.75 -5.74 14.59
C SER A 177 15.28 -6.79 15.60
N VAL A 178 16.10 -7.82 15.83
CA VAL A 178 15.87 -8.88 16.83
C VAL A 178 17.11 -9.04 17.69
N THR A 179 16.95 -9.21 19.00
CA THR A 179 18.08 -9.51 19.90
C THR A 179 18.03 -10.96 20.34
N ILE A 180 19.07 -11.74 20.03
CA ILE A 180 19.19 -13.16 20.38
C ILE A 180 20.34 -13.31 21.38
N ASN A 181 20.02 -13.83 22.57
CA ASN A 181 20.96 -14.01 23.69
C ASN A 181 21.81 -12.77 23.98
N GLY A 182 21.22 -11.57 23.89
CA GLY A 182 21.90 -10.28 24.11
C GLY A 182 22.60 -9.70 22.88
N THR A 183 22.73 -10.46 21.79
CA THR A 183 23.31 -9.97 20.52
C THR A 183 22.21 -9.46 19.60
N THR A 184 22.30 -8.19 19.19
CA THR A 184 21.32 -7.57 18.29
C THR A 184 21.65 -7.82 16.82
N LEU A 185 20.65 -8.28 16.07
CA LEU A 185 20.65 -8.49 14.63
C LEU A 185 19.78 -7.40 13.99
N PRO A 186 20.38 -6.40 13.31
CA PRO A 186 19.65 -5.21 12.87
C PRO A 186 18.73 -5.45 11.67
N ALA A 187 18.96 -6.51 10.89
CA ALA A 187 18.25 -6.81 9.66
C ALA A 187 17.87 -8.31 9.60
N THR A 188 16.88 -8.68 10.41
CA THR A 188 16.26 -10.02 10.38
C THR A 188 15.04 -9.97 9.48
N ILE A 189 14.93 -10.87 8.50
CA ILE A 189 13.74 -10.97 7.63
C ILE A 189 12.55 -11.39 8.50
N PHE A 190 11.44 -10.66 8.39
CA PHE A 190 10.17 -11.05 8.97
C PHE A 190 9.34 -11.79 7.93
N ASP A 191 9.09 -13.07 8.15
CA ASP A 191 8.48 -13.95 7.16
C ASP A 191 7.30 -14.72 7.75
N THR A 192 6.08 -14.29 7.40
CA THR A 192 4.85 -15.00 7.78
C THR A 192 4.63 -16.30 7.00
N GLY A 193 5.29 -16.47 5.86
CA GLY A 193 5.33 -17.70 5.08
C GLY A 193 6.27 -18.75 5.69
N ALA A 194 7.15 -18.35 6.61
CA ALA A 194 8.04 -19.25 7.33
C ALA A 194 7.43 -19.73 8.66
N PRO A 195 7.30 -21.04 8.86
CA PRO A 195 6.78 -21.58 10.12
C PRO A 195 7.76 -21.45 11.28
N TYR A 196 9.08 -21.52 11.02
CA TYR A 196 10.14 -21.53 12.04
C TYR A 196 11.11 -20.37 11.84
N THR A 197 11.68 -19.90 12.95
CA THR A 197 12.83 -18.98 12.93
C THR A 197 14.10 -19.70 12.48
N PHE A 198 14.83 -19.10 11.52
CA PHE A 198 16.06 -19.63 10.93
C PHE A 198 17.25 -18.71 11.15
N LEU A 199 18.41 -19.30 11.44
CA LEU A 199 19.69 -18.60 11.57
C LEU A 199 20.74 -19.23 10.67
N THR A 200 21.63 -18.42 10.10
CA THR A 200 22.87 -18.94 9.52
C THR A 200 23.74 -19.54 10.62
N LYS A 201 24.66 -20.45 10.25
CA LYS A 201 25.62 -21.02 11.20
C LYS A 201 26.49 -19.97 11.87
N GLU A 202 26.88 -18.93 11.13
CA GLU A 202 27.66 -17.81 11.63
C GLU A 202 26.88 -17.02 12.68
N THR A 203 25.63 -16.66 12.37
CA THR A 203 24.73 -15.96 13.30
C THR A 203 24.47 -16.78 14.56
N ALA A 204 24.21 -18.08 14.42
CA ALA A 204 24.03 -18.98 15.56
C ALA A 204 25.26 -18.98 16.48
N THR A 205 26.47 -19.01 15.91
CA THR A 205 27.72 -18.94 16.68
C THR A 205 27.86 -17.58 17.38
N LYS A 206 27.66 -16.49 16.64
CA LYS A 206 27.73 -15.11 17.14
C LYS A 206 26.73 -14.82 18.26
N CYS A 207 25.55 -15.42 18.20
CA CYS A 207 24.49 -15.30 19.19
C CYS A 207 24.56 -16.38 20.29
N ASN A 208 25.66 -17.14 20.38
CA ASN A 208 25.82 -18.21 21.39
C ASN A 208 24.64 -19.20 21.44
N VAL A 209 24.10 -19.56 20.26
CA VAL A 209 23.01 -20.52 20.13
C VAL A 209 23.56 -21.92 20.35
N GLN A 210 22.90 -22.69 21.22
CA GLN A 210 23.31 -24.07 21.47
C GLN A 210 22.67 -24.99 20.43
N CYS A 211 23.44 -25.43 19.43
CA CYS A 211 22.98 -26.44 18.47
C CYS A 211 22.83 -27.80 19.15
N MET A 212 21.72 -28.47 18.86
CA MET A 212 21.29 -29.72 19.46
C MET A 212 20.76 -30.66 18.40
N GLY A 213 21.19 -31.91 18.49
CA GLY A 213 20.67 -33.00 17.68
C GLY A 213 21.26 -33.10 16.27
N ASP A 214 20.65 -33.98 15.49
CA ASP A 214 21.12 -34.33 14.15
C ASP A 214 20.58 -33.36 13.08
N THR A 215 21.05 -33.55 11.85
CA THR A 215 20.57 -32.85 10.66
C THR A 215 19.10 -33.19 10.38
N ILE A 216 18.30 -32.16 10.08
CA ILE A 216 16.91 -32.25 9.65
C ILE A 216 16.75 -31.61 8.25
N PRO A 217 15.98 -32.22 7.35
CA PRO A 217 15.65 -31.62 6.07
C PRO A 217 14.60 -30.51 6.26
N VAL A 218 14.76 -29.42 5.52
CA VAL A 218 13.84 -28.27 5.56
C VAL A 218 13.43 -27.96 4.13
N LYS A 219 12.15 -28.12 3.81
CA LYS A 219 11.62 -27.82 2.47
C LYS A 219 11.33 -26.32 2.36
N SER A 220 11.76 -25.72 1.25
CA SER A 220 11.49 -24.33 0.88
C SER A 220 11.19 -24.24 -0.61
N MET A 221 10.78 -23.06 -1.09
CA MET A 221 10.63 -22.80 -2.53
C MET A 221 11.96 -22.87 -3.30
N PHE A 222 13.09 -22.79 -2.60
CA PHE A 222 14.44 -22.91 -3.18
C PHE A 222 14.99 -24.34 -3.14
N GLY A 223 14.16 -25.32 -2.76
CA GLY A 223 14.55 -26.72 -2.59
C GLY A 223 14.69 -27.12 -1.13
N THR A 224 15.37 -28.24 -0.88
CA THR A 224 15.56 -28.79 0.46
C THR A 224 16.87 -28.28 1.08
N SER A 225 16.75 -27.47 2.13
CA SER A 225 17.86 -27.08 3.01
C SER A 225 18.13 -28.17 4.06
N GLN A 226 19.29 -28.07 4.72
CA GLN A 226 19.71 -28.93 5.82
C GLN A 226 19.96 -28.07 7.05
N ALA A 227 19.28 -28.37 8.15
CA ALA A 227 19.40 -27.60 9.38
C ALA A 227 19.64 -28.51 10.59
N THR A 228 19.95 -27.90 11.74
CA THR A 228 19.89 -28.55 13.05
C THR A 228 19.01 -27.72 14.00
N THR A 229 18.61 -28.29 15.14
CA THR A 229 17.82 -27.56 16.14
C THR A 229 18.75 -26.69 16.99
N GLY A 230 18.53 -25.38 17.06
CA GLY A 230 19.22 -24.48 17.97
C GLY A 230 18.37 -24.16 19.20
N PHE A 231 18.98 -24.07 20.37
CA PHE A 231 18.36 -23.57 21.59
C PHE A 231 18.82 -22.13 21.87
N VAL A 232 17.84 -21.25 22.01
CA VAL A 232 17.99 -19.81 22.28
C VAL A 232 17.40 -19.53 23.67
N LYS A 233 18.20 -18.93 24.56
CA LYS A 233 17.71 -18.58 25.91
C LYS A 233 16.74 -17.42 25.85
N THR A 234 17.06 -16.39 25.06
CA THR A 234 16.22 -15.20 24.91
C THR A 234 16.21 -14.73 23.46
N LEU A 235 15.03 -14.56 22.89
CA LEU A 235 14.78 -13.84 21.64
C LEU A 235 13.91 -12.63 21.98
N GLN A 236 14.39 -11.43 21.70
CA GLN A 236 13.69 -10.19 22.02
C GLN A 236 13.29 -9.44 20.75
N LEU A 237 12.03 -8.99 20.72
CA LEU A 237 11.42 -8.21 19.65
C LEU A 237 10.71 -6.99 20.25
N GLY A 238 11.34 -5.82 20.14
CA GLY A 238 10.89 -4.62 20.86
C GLY A 238 10.94 -4.83 22.37
N SER A 239 9.82 -4.56 23.06
CA SER A 239 9.71 -4.77 24.51
C SER A 239 9.39 -6.23 24.90
N ILE A 240 9.10 -7.11 23.93
CA ILE A 240 8.69 -8.51 24.19
C ILE A 240 9.92 -9.41 24.23
N THR A 241 10.00 -10.27 25.25
CA THR A 241 11.05 -11.28 25.35
C THR A 241 10.46 -12.69 25.35
N PHE A 242 10.85 -13.48 24.36
CA PHE A 242 10.57 -14.91 24.26
C PHE A 242 11.73 -15.68 24.88
N HIS A 243 11.45 -16.51 25.88
CA HIS A 243 12.44 -17.30 26.60
C HIS A 243 12.41 -18.75 26.16
N ASN A 244 13.59 -19.39 26.14
CA ASN A 244 13.75 -20.81 25.88
C ASN A 244 13.11 -21.22 24.55
N VAL A 245 13.59 -20.62 23.46
CA VAL A 245 13.08 -20.79 22.10
C VAL A 245 13.92 -21.83 21.36
N THR A 246 13.28 -22.62 20.50
CA THR A 246 13.95 -23.51 19.55
C THR A 246 13.90 -22.93 18.15
N VAL A 247 15.06 -22.77 17.52
CA VAL A 247 15.22 -22.25 16.15
C VAL A 247 15.83 -23.32 15.24
N HIS A 248 15.84 -23.07 13.94
CA HIS A 248 16.63 -23.84 12.99
C HIS A 248 17.94 -23.13 12.65
N VAL A 249 19.03 -23.87 12.67
CA VAL A 249 20.36 -23.38 12.28
C VAL A 249 20.75 -24.06 10.98
N SER A 250 20.88 -23.29 9.91
CA SER A 250 21.28 -23.84 8.60
C SER A 250 22.70 -24.40 8.66
N LEU A 251 22.88 -25.56 8.03
CA LEU A 251 24.17 -26.22 7.87
C LEU A 251 24.82 -25.90 6.52
N LEU A 252 24.14 -25.13 5.66
CA LEU A 252 24.65 -24.65 4.39
C LEU A 252 25.30 -23.27 4.55
N GLU A 253 26.47 -23.05 3.95
CA GLU A 253 27.20 -21.77 4.07
C GLU A 253 26.52 -20.60 3.33
N LYS A 254 25.80 -20.89 2.23
CA LYS A 254 25.09 -19.89 1.40
C LYS A 254 23.70 -20.39 1.07
N ASP A 255 22.90 -20.55 2.11
CA ASP A 255 21.53 -21.02 1.96
C ASP A 255 20.66 -19.93 1.31
N PRO A 256 20.02 -20.18 0.14
CA PRO A 256 19.22 -19.19 -0.55
C PRO A 256 18.01 -18.71 0.26
N ILE A 257 17.57 -19.47 1.28
CA ILE A 257 16.46 -19.07 2.16
C ILE A 257 16.69 -17.72 2.84
N PHE A 258 17.94 -17.30 3.02
CA PHE A 258 18.25 -16.04 3.69
C PHE A 258 18.30 -14.83 2.75
N SER A 259 18.29 -15.00 1.42
CA SER A 259 18.35 -13.89 0.46
C SER A 259 19.43 -12.85 0.81
N GLY A 260 20.62 -13.31 1.22
CA GLY A 260 21.75 -12.46 1.63
C GLY A 260 21.69 -11.88 3.05
N HIS A 261 20.74 -12.29 3.88
CA HIS A 261 20.60 -11.87 5.29
C HIS A 261 21.13 -12.93 6.27
N ASP A 262 21.16 -12.57 7.54
CA ASP A 262 21.75 -13.39 8.62
C ASP A 262 20.74 -14.28 9.34
N ALA A 263 19.46 -13.91 9.27
CA ALA A 263 18.38 -14.52 10.03
C ALA A 263 17.01 -14.25 9.40
N LEU A 264 16.09 -15.16 9.68
CA LEU A 264 14.67 -15.07 9.35
C LEU A 264 13.86 -15.37 10.62
N LEU A 265 12.88 -14.52 10.93
CA LEU A 265 11.92 -14.69 12.01
C LEU A 265 10.60 -15.19 11.42
N GLY A 266 10.23 -16.42 11.79
CA GLY A 266 8.98 -17.06 11.37
C GLY A 266 7.84 -16.86 12.36
N LEU A 267 6.70 -17.50 12.11
CA LEU A 267 5.49 -17.32 12.92
C LEU A 267 5.47 -18.08 14.25
N LYS A 268 6.22 -19.18 14.41
CA LYS A 268 6.12 -20.07 15.58
C LYS A 268 6.12 -19.32 16.92
N GLU A 269 7.09 -18.46 17.15
CA GLU A 269 7.21 -17.73 18.41
C GLU A 269 6.05 -16.73 18.60
N LEU A 270 5.50 -16.23 17.50
CA LEU A 270 4.48 -15.18 17.47
C LEU A 270 3.06 -15.71 17.66
N ARG A 271 2.79 -16.99 17.40
CA ARG A 271 1.45 -17.59 17.60
C ARG A 271 0.94 -17.55 19.05
N GLY A 272 1.84 -17.31 20.00
CA GLY A 272 1.50 -17.14 21.42
C GLY A 272 0.90 -15.77 21.77
N ILE A 273 0.90 -14.81 20.84
CA ILE A 273 0.36 -13.45 21.03
C ILE A 273 -1.08 -13.35 20.48
N SER A 274 -1.75 -12.20 20.66
CA SER A 274 -3.11 -12.00 20.13
C SER A 274 -3.12 -11.72 18.64
N ALA A 275 -2.35 -10.71 18.21
CA ALA A 275 -2.39 -10.23 16.85
C ALA A 275 -1.08 -9.56 16.40
N LEU A 276 -0.90 -9.52 15.09
CA LEU A 276 0.11 -8.72 14.39
C LEU A 276 -0.59 -7.65 13.55
N GLU A 277 -0.28 -6.38 13.77
CA GLU A 277 -0.75 -5.26 12.97
C GLU A 277 0.40 -4.70 12.13
N PHE A 278 0.25 -4.75 10.81
CA PHE A 278 1.19 -4.18 9.85
C PHE A 278 0.74 -2.76 9.49
N GLU A 279 1.66 -1.82 9.60
CA GLU A 279 1.50 -0.45 9.10
C GLU A 279 2.79 -0.05 8.36
N PHE A 280 2.71 0.93 7.48
CA PHE A 280 3.87 1.35 6.69
C PHE A 280 5.07 1.75 7.57
N GLY A 281 6.13 0.95 7.53
CA GLY A 281 7.38 1.15 8.29
C GLY A 281 7.37 0.65 9.74
N LYS A 282 6.33 -0.07 10.19
CA LYS A 282 6.28 -0.63 11.53
C LYS A 282 5.37 -1.86 11.65
N LEU A 283 5.70 -2.70 12.63
CA LEU A 283 4.92 -3.87 13.02
C LEU A 283 4.52 -3.71 14.49
N THR A 284 3.25 -3.89 14.81
CA THR A 284 2.75 -3.88 16.19
C THR A 284 2.28 -5.26 16.60
N LEU A 285 2.83 -5.75 17.70
CA LEU A 285 2.44 -7.00 18.34
C LEU A 285 1.45 -6.68 19.47
N LYS A 286 0.33 -7.41 19.54
CA LYS A 286 -0.66 -7.25 20.60
C LYS A 286 -0.60 -8.39 21.59
N GLN A 287 -0.61 -8.05 22.89
CA GLN A 287 -0.64 -9.03 23.95
C GLN A 287 -1.94 -9.82 23.90
N LYS A 288 -1.84 -11.13 24.19
CA LYS A 288 -2.98 -12.04 24.28
C LYS A 288 -4.07 -11.48 25.20
N SER A 289 -5.29 -11.36 24.69
CA SER A 289 -6.45 -10.91 25.46
C SER A 289 -7.31 -12.10 25.94
N LEU A 290 -8.34 -11.84 26.74
CA LEU A 290 -9.33 -12.86 27.10
C LEU A 290 -9.99 -13.42 25.84
N ARG A 291 -10.18 -14.75 25.80
CA ARG A 291 -10.60 -15.52 24.62
C ARG A 291 -11.80 -14.89 23.90
N SER A 292 -11.58 -14.44 22.68
CA SER A 292 -12.64 -14.08 21.73
C SER A 292 -13.20 -15.32 21.02
N PRO A 293 -14.49 -15.32 20.65
CA PRO A 293 -15.04 -16.33 19.74
C PRO A 293 -14.27 -16.37 18.41
N LEU A 294 -14.12 -17.57 17.85
CA LEU A 294 -13.55 -17.75 16.51
C LEU A 294 -14.46 -17.06 15.48
N ASP A 295 -13.83 -16.38 14.52
CA ASP A 295 -14.47 -15.79 13.34
C ASP A 295 -13.53 -15.97 12.13
N PRO A 296 -13.34 -17.23 11.70
CA PRO A 296 -12.19 -17.59 10.90
C PRO A 296 -12.38 -17.20 9.43
N ASN A 297 -11.44 -16.44 8.89
CA ASN A 297 -11.19 -16.37 7.45
C ASN A 297 -9.74 -16.73 7.10
N MET A 298 -8.93 -17.10 8.09
CA MET A 298 -7.62 -17.69 7.92
C MET A 298 -7.45 -18.95 8.77
N CYS A 299 -6.48 -19.78 8.43
CA CYS A 299 -6.09 -20.94 9.21
C CYS A 299 -4.58 -21.19 9.15
N PHE A 300 -4.08 -22.05 10.03
CA PHE A 300 -2.78 -22.69 9.83
C PHE A 300 -2.93 -23.96 8.99
N ALA A 301 -1.86 -24.37 8.31
CA ALA A 301 -1.72 -25.68 7.67
C ALA A 301 -0.79 -26.60 8.48
N GLU A 302 -0.67 -27.86 8.08
CA GLU A 302 0.27 -28.85 8.66
C GLU A 302 1.73 -28.43 8.49
N THR A 303 2.02 -27.56 7.52
CA THR A 303 3.34 -26.93 7.36
C THR A 303 3.59 -25.82 8.36
N ASP A 304 2.63 -25.54 9.24
CA ASP A 304 2.64 -24.38 10.13
C ASP A 304 2.56 -23.01 9.39
N CYS A 305 2.24 -23.05 8.09
CA CYS A 305 1.86 -21.95 7.20
C CYS A 305 0.58 -21.22 7.62
N ALA A 306 0.49 -19.88 7.57
CA ALA A 306 -0.81 -19.19 7.67
C ALA A 306 -1.45 -18.98 6.28
N PHE A 307 -2.71 -19.34 6.12
CA PHE A 307 -3.45 -19.25 4.85
C PHE A 307 -4.74 -18.44 5.01
N LEU A 308 -5.01 -17.56 4.05
CA LEU A 308 -6.26 -16.81 3.90
C LEU A 308 -7.22 -17.54 2.95
N PHE A 309 -8.47 -17.71 3.38
CA PHE A 309 -9.55 -18.21 2.53
C PHE A 309 -10.15 -17.07 1.72
N ALA A 310 -10.14 -17.19 0.38
CA ALA A 310 -10.83 -16.26 -0.51
C ALA A 310 -11.20 -16.94 -1.83
N ASN A 311 -12.39 -16.67 -2.36
CA ASN A 311 -12.88 -17.18 -3.65
C ASN A 311 -12.75 -18.70 -3.87
N GLY A 312 -12.88 -19.49 -2.79
CA GLY A 312 -12.70 -20.95 -2.85
C GLY A 312 -11.24 -21.40 -3.07
N GLN A 313 -10.28 -20.50 -2.87
CA GLN A 313 -8.84 -20.75 -2.87
C GLN A 313 -8.23 -20.46 -1.50
N ASN A 314 -7.02 -20.98 -1.29
CA ASN A 314 -6.20 -20.75 -0.12
C ASN A 314 -4.96 -19.96 -0.52
N TYR A 315 -4.75 -18.82 0.11
CA TYR A 315 -3.60 -17.96 -0.16
C TYR A 315 -2.62 -18.02 1.01
N LEU A 316 -1.41 -18.50 0.77
CA LEU A 316 -0.32 -18.39 1.75
C LEU A 316 -0.06 -16.90 2.02
N LEU A 317 -0.09 -16.52 3.30
CA LEU A 317 0.20 -15.18 3.75
C LEU A 317 1.72 -15.08 3.98
N ASP A 318 2.43 -14.42 3.08
CA ASP A 318 3.89 -14.50 3.00
C ASP A 318 4.55 -13.11 2.85
N THR A 319 4.96 -12.51 3.98
CA THR A 319 5.76 -11.27 3.95
C THR A 319 7.19 -11.46 3.42
N GLY A 320 7.69 -12.70 3.35
CA GLY A 320 8.95 -13.08 2.72
C GLY A 320 8.86 -13.24 1.20
N GLY A 321 7.65 -13.22 0.62
CA GLY A 321 7.44 -13.23 -0.82
C GLY A 321 7.57 -11.84 -1.45
N GLU A 322 8.45 -11.69 -2.45
CA GLU A 322 8.64 -10.42 -3.19
C GLU A 322 7.37 -9.95 -3.92
N GLY A 323 6.53 -10.90 -4.34
CA GLY A 323 5.30 -10.65 -5.08
C GLY A 323 4.19 -11.62 -4.71
N SER A 324 2.98 -11.34 -5.19
CA SER A 324 1.86 -12.28 -5.07
C SER A 324 1.84 -13.21 -6.28
N PHE A 325 1.67 -14.51 -6.07
CA PHE A 325 1.68 -15.52 -7.13
C PHE A 325 0.39 -16.31 -7.16
N SER A 326 -0.11 -16.56 -8.37
CA SER A 326 -1.31 -17.39 -8.60
C SER A 326 -1.03 -18.44 -9.65
N ASN A 327 -1.48 -19.65 -9.39
CA ASN A 327 -1.46 -20.76 -10.33
C ASN A 327 -2.73 -20.73 -11.19
N THR A 328 -2.59 -20.60 -12.50
CA THR A 328 -3.74 -20.40 -13.39
C THR A 328 -3.51 -21.04 -14.75
N PRO A 329 -4.56 -21.49 -15.47
CA PRO A 329 -4.43 -21.88 -16.88
C PRO A 329 -4.41 -20.66 -17.83
N ASP A 330 -4.52 -19.44 -17.29
CA ASP A 330 -4.41 -18.19 -18.04
C ASP A 330 -2.95 -17.94 -18.45
N SER A 331 -2.71 -17.62 -19.72
CA SER A 331 -1.38 -17.34 -20.26
C SER A 331 -0.92 -15.89 -20.01
N VAL A 332 -1.82 -15.01 -19.55
CA VAL A 332 -1.47 -13.63 -19.21
C VAL A 332 -0.52 -13.62 -18.01
N SER A 333 0.63 -12.95 -18.14
CA SER A 333 1.70 -12.94 -17.13
C SER A 333 1.30 -12.27 -15.81
N THR A 334 0.41 -11.28 -15.85
CA THR A 334 -0.07 -10.58 -14.65
C THR A 334 -1.58 -10.37 -14.70
N LYS A 335 -2.24 -10.46 -13.54
CA LYS A 335 -3.70 -10.27 -13.45
C LYS A 335 -4.09 -9.66 -12.12
N VAL A 336 -5.08 -8.78 -12.15
CA VAL A 336 -5.71 -8.28 -10.92
C VAL A 336 -6.89 -9.19 -10.57
N ILE A 337 -6.89 -9.74 -9.37
CA ILE A 337 -7.93 -10.63 -8.84
C ILE A 337 -8.41 -10.03 -7.51
N ASP A 338 -9.73 -9.97 -7.32
CA ASP A 338 -10.31 -9.57 -6.04
C ASP A 338 -10.04 -10.66 -5.00
N VAL A 339 -9.50 -10.34 -3.84
CA VAL A 339 -9.29 -11.26 -2.72
C VAL A 339 -10.02 -10.66 -1.52
N ASN A 340 -11.24 -11.16 -1.23
CA ASN A 340 -12.09 -10.64 -0.15
C ASN A 340 -12.32 -9.11 -0.22
N GLY A 341 -12.54 -8.56 -1.42
CA GLY A 341 -12.75 -7.13 -1.63
C GLY A 341 -11.47 -6.31 -1.91
N TYR A 342 -10.31 -6.96 -1.99
CA TYR A 342 -9.03 -6.30 -2.28
C TYR A 342 -8.54 -6.62 -3.71
N PRO A 343 -8.35 -5.62 -4.60
CA PRO A 343 -7.83 -5.87 -5.94
C PRO A 343 -6.31 -6.13 -5.91
N VAL A 344 -5.93 -7.41 -5.84
CA VAL A 344 -4.52 -7.84 -5.74
C VAL A 344 -3.96 -8.14 -7.13
N GLN A 345 -2.78 -7.60 -7.44
CA GLN A 345 -2.04 -7.97 -8.64
C GLN A 345 -1.22 -9.24 -8.38
N PHE A 346 -1.41 -10.25 -9.23
CA PHE A 346 -0.70 -11.52 -9.20
C PHE A 346 0.23 -11.66 -10.40
N PHE A 347 1.39 -12.26 -10.17
CA PHE A 347 2.21 -12.89 -11.20
C PHE A 347 1.73 -14.32 -11.41
N ASN A 348 1.34 -14.62 -12.64
CA ASN A 348 0.70 -15.90 -12.97
C ASN A 348 1.75 -16.95 -13.33
N THR A 349 1.62 -18.12 -12.71
CA THR A 349 2.33 -19.33 -13.14
C THR A 349 1.34 -20.24 -13.86
N TYR A 350 1.64 -20.56 -15.11
CA TYR A 350 0.77 -21.40 -15.93
C TYR A 350 0.71 -22.83 -15.40
N THR A 351 -0.49 -23.33 -15.10
CA THR A 351 -0.72 -24.74 -14.77
C THR A 351 -2.13 -25.21 -15.12
N THR A 352 -2.23 -26.45 -15.61
CA THR A 352 -3.50 -27.13 -15.89
C THR A 352 -3.92 -28.10 -14.79
N ILE A 353 -3.12 -28.24 -13.72
CA ILE A 353 -3.37 -29.18 -12.63
C ILE A 353 -4.43 -28.58 -11.68
N PRO A 354 -5.64 -29.15 -11.56
CA PRO A 354 -6.73 -28.54 -10.78
C PRO A 354 -6.42 -28.35 -9.29
N ALA A 355 -5.60 -29.23 -8.71
CA ALA A 355 -5.17 -29.11 -7.30
C ALA A 355 -4.26 -27.89 -7.08
N ALA A 356 -3.33 -27.63 -7.99
CA ALA A 356 -2.40 -26.50 -7.89
C ALA A 356 -3.09 -25.14 -8.08
N GLN A 357 -4.21 -25.11 -8.80
CA GLN A 357 -5.04 -23.91 -9.02
C GLN A 357 -5.82 -23.47 -7.77
N LYS A 358 -5.86 -24.30 -6.71
CA LYS A 358 -6.55 -23.98 -5.44
C LYS A 358 -5.66 -23.25 -4.44
N SER A 359 -4.39 -23.02 -4.77
CA SER A 359 -3.41 -22.38 -3.90
C SER A 359 -2.75 -21.18 -4.59
N GLY A 360 -2.63 -20.09 -3.86
CA GLY A 360 -1.84 -18.92 -4.24
C GLY A 360 -0.97 -18.43 -3.10
N LEU A 361 -0.21 -17.36 -3.35
CA LEU A 361 0.64 -16.70 -2.38
C LEU A 361 0.37 -15.19 -2.43
N LEU A 362 0.19 -14.58 -1.27
CA LEU A 362 0.06 -13.13 -1.10
C LEU A 362 1.35 -12.59 -0.49
N GLY A 363 2.14 -11.91 -1.32
CA GLY A 363 3.48 -11.43 -0.98
C GLY A 363 3.48 -10.10 -0.23
N PHE A 364 4.67 -9.55 0.02
CA PHE A 364 4.88 -8.21 0.58
C PHE A 364 4.03 -7.09 -0.05
N PRO A 365 3.80 -7.05 -1.40
CA PRO A 365 2.93 -6.03 -2.01
C PRO A 365 1.48 -6.05 -1.50
N PHE A 366 0.96 -7.21 -1.09
CA PHE A 366 -0.38 -7.32 -0.51
C PHE A 366 -0.43 -6.61 0.85
N PHE A 367 0.52 -6.92 1.76
CA PHE A 367 0.59 -6.30 3.08
C PHE A 367 0.84 -4.78 3.00
N SER A 368 1.78 -4.36 2.16
CA SER A 368 2.11 -2.94 1.96
C SER A 368 1.04 -2.15 1.19
N GLY A 369 0.04 -2.83 0.62
CA GLY A 369 -1.13 -2.20 0.00
C GLY A 369 -2.04 -1.52 1.01
N PHE A 370 -2.12 -2.04 2.23
CA PHE A 370 -3.00 -1.53 3.29
C PHE A 370 -2.46 -0.27 3.96
N LYS A 371 -3.36 0.54 4.53
CA LYS A 371 -2.98 1.53 5.54
C LYS A 371 -2.57 0.78 6.82
N ILE A 372 -3.44 -0.12 7.27
CA ILE A 372 -3.20 -1.06 8.37
C ILE A 372 -3.83 -2.40 7.99
N CYS A 373 -3.15 -3.52 8.23
CA CYS A 373 -3.78 -4.84 8.22
C CYS A 373 -3.38 -5.67 9.43
N THR A 374 -4.25 -6.60 9.82
CA THR A 374 -4.14 -7.36 11.06
C THR A 374 -4.26 -8.85 10.82
N LEU A 375 -3.30 -9.62 11.35
CA LEU A 375 -3.44 -11.06 11.57
C LEU A 375 -3.86 -11.28 13.03
N ASP A 376 -5.12 -11.61 13.25
CA ASP A 376 -5.68 -11.90 14.56
C ASP A 376 -5.65 -13.41 14.82
N PHE A 377 -4.68 -13.86 15.62
CA PHE A 377 -4.50 -15.27 15.96
C PHE A 377 -5.50 -15.79 17.00
N ASP A 378 -6.15 -14.89 17.76
CA ASP A 378 -7.19 -15.28 18.69
C ASP A 378 -8.48 -15.60 17.91
N ARG A 379 -8.88 -14.79 16.94
CA ARG A 379 -10.10 -15.01 16.14
C ARG A 379 -9.87 -15.85 14.89
N MET A 380 -8.60 -16.03 14.50
CA MET A 380 -8.17 -16.62 13.23
C MET A 380 -8.69 -15.82 12.03
N ASN A 381 -8.55 -14.51 12.13
CA ASN A 381 -9.08 -13.57 11.16
C ASN A 381 -7.97 -12.67 10.59
N PHE A 382 -8.02 -12.43 9.30
CA PHE A 382 -7.31 -11.37 8.59
C PHE A 382 -8.28 -10.25 8.26
N SER A 383 -7.86 -9.02 8.56
CA SER A 383 -8.61 -7.82 8.21
C SER A 383 -7.65 -6.70 7.77
N GLY A 384 -8.13 -5.77 6.96
CA GLY A 384 -7.32 -4.62 6.58
C GLY A 384 -8.15 -3.41 6.16
N GLU A 385 -7.53 -2.25 6.30
CA GLU A 385 -8.15 -0.96 6.03
C GLU A 385 -7.36 -0.19 4.97
N GLY A 386 -8.08 0.53 4.11
CA GLY A 386 -7.47 1.45 3.14
C GLY A 386 -6.55 0.78 2.12
N TYR A 387 -6.86 -0.46 1.71
CA TYR A 387 -6.09 -1.17 0.69
C TYR A 387 -6.06 -0.41 -0.64
N ARG A 388 -4.86 -0.29 -1.21
CA ARG A 388 -4.65 0.23 -2.55
C ARG A 388 -3.61 -0.59 -3.28
N LEU A 389 -3.86 -0.84 -4.57
CA LEU A 389 -2.83 -1.33 -5.46
C LEU A 389 -1.82 -0.20 -5.67
N ARG A 390 -0.67 -0.28 -4.99
CA ARG A 390 0.35 0.76 -5.00
C ARG A 390 1.10 0.75 -6.33
N LYS A 391 1.24 1.93 -6.94
CA LYS A 391 2.03 2.14 -8.15
C LYS A 391 3.40 2.71 -7.79
N SER A 392 4.42 2.38 -8.57
CA SER A 392 5.72 3.04 -8.51
C SER A 392 5.62 4.51 -8.95
N TYR A 393 6.64 5.31 -8.60
CA TYR A 393 6.69 6.71 -9.03
C TYR A 393 6.69 6.83 -10.57
N SER A 394 7.38 5.92 -11.26
CA SER A 394 7.47 5.91 -12.72
C SER A 394 6.12 5.60 -13.37
N GLU A 395 5.35 4.64 -12.85
CA GLU A 395 3.99 4.35 -13.34
C GLU A 395 3.05 5.55 -13.16
N LEU A 396 3.11 6.23 -12.01
CA LEU A 396 2.30 7.43 -11.76
C LEU A 396 2.68 8.56 -12.73
N MET A 397 3.97 8.82 -12.88
CA MET A 397 4.48 9.87 -13.79
C MET A 397 4.15 9.57 -15.26
N ASN A 398 4.39 8.35 -15.74
CA ASN A 398 4.15 7.95 -17.13
C ASN A 398 2.67 7.97 -17.49
N SER A 399 1.80 7.67 -16.51
CA SER A 399 0.35 7.71 -16.68
C SER A 399 -0.24 9.12 -16.60
N GLY A 400 0.51 10.11 -16.10
CA GLY A 400 0.02 11.46 -15.84
C GLY A 400 -0.78 11.60 -14.52
N ASP A 401 -0.84 10.57 -13.66
CA ASP A 401 -1.52 10.63 -12.35
C ASP A 401 -0.71 11.41 -11.31
N MET A 402 -0.60 12.72 -11.51
CA MET A 402 0.21 13.59 -10.66
C MET A 402 -0.41 13.85 -9.28
N ILE A 403 -1.74 13.79 -9.17
CA ILE A 403 -2.40 13.78 -7.86
C ILE A 403 -2.10 12.47 -7.13
N GLY A 404 -2.11 11.32 -7.82
CA GLY A 404 -1.65 10.05 -7.27
C GLY A 404 -0.20 10.10 -6.78
N LEU A 405 0.68 10.78 -7.54
CA LEU A 405 2.08 11.02 -7.13
C LEU A 405 2.18 11.82 -5.82
N ASP A 406 1.37 12.87 -5.65
CA ASP A 406 1.32 13.66 -4.40
C ASP A 406 0.75 12.85 -3.22
N ILE A 407 -0.30 12.05 -3.45
CA ILE A 407 -0.91 11.17 -2.44
C ILE A 407 0.11 10.14 -1.93
N GLU A 408 0.85 9.51 -2.85
CA GLU A 408 1.81 8.44 -2.55
C GLU A 408 3.19 8.98 -2.17
N TYR A 409 3.36 10.30 -2.07
CA TYR A 409 4.67 10.95 -1.90
C TYR A 409 5.43 10.42 -0.69
N GLU A 410 4.80 10.33 0.48
CA GLU A 410 5.47 9.86 1.69
C GLU A 410 6.04 8.45 1.48
N ARG A 411 5.24 7.55 0.91
CA ARG A 411 5.66 6.18 0.62
C ARG A 411 6.79 6.17 -0.38
N ILE A 412 6.62 6.82 -1.53
CA ILE A 412 7.63 6.89 -2.60
C ILE A 412 8.95 7.43 -2.05
N SER A 413 8.92 8.51 -1.25
CA SER A 413 10.11 9.13 -0.66
C SER A 413 10.90 8.19 0.26
N LYS A 414 10.23 7.18 0.82
CA LYS A 414 10.83 6.17 1.71
C LYS A 414 11.17 4.86 1.00
N THR A 415 10.52 4.53 -0.11
CA THR A 415 10.69 3.24 -0.82
C THR A 415 11.53 3.31 -2.09
N THR A 416 11.86 4.51 -2.59
CA THR A 416 12.64 4.66 -3.83
C THR A 416 14.08 5.09 -3.56
N ASP A 417 14.94 4.94 -4.57
CA ASP A 417 16.33 5.38 -4.53
C ASP A 417 16.42 6.91 -4.59
N GLU A 418 17.63 7.45 -4.41
CA GLU A 418 17.82 8.92 -4.38
C GLU A 418 17.41 9.58 -5.71
N MET A 419 17.73 8.95 -6.86
CA MET A 419 17.35 9.45 -8.17
C MET A 419 15.82 9.53 -8.32
N GLY A 420 15.09 8.47 -7.94
CA GLY A 420 13.63 8.45 -7.96
C GLY A 420 13.01 9.50 -7.03
N LYS A 421 13.63 9.77 -5.87
CA LYS A 421 13.19 10.84 -4.95
C LYS A 421 13.34 12.21 -5.59
N TRP A 422 14.50 12.49 -6.21
CA TRP A 422 14.73 13.77 -6.87
C TRP A 422 13.84 13.97 -8.09
N LEU A 423 13.58 12.92 -8.88
CA LEU A 423 12.61 12.96 -9.99
C LEU A 423 11.20 13.30 -9.47
N THR A 424 10.76 12.59 -8.43
CA THR A 424 9.45 12.82 -7.80
C THR A 424 9.34 14.26 -7.26
N ASN A 425 10.36 14.72 -6.54
CA ASN A 425 10.39 16.08 -6.01
C ASN A 425 10.39 17.13 -7.13
N ALA A 426 11.21 16.97 -8.17
CA ALA A 426 11.24 17.92 -9.29
C ALA A 426 9.84 18.08 -9.92
N SER A 427 9.14 16.98 -10.17
CA SER A 427 7.78 17.00 -10.72
C SER A 427 6.77 17.66 -9.78
N LEU A 428 6.77 17.28 -8.50
CA LEU A 428 5.83 17.82 -7.52
C LEU A 428 6.09 19.30 -7.21
N GLU A 429 7.34 19.75 -7.10
CA GLU A 429 7.68 21.14 -6.85
C GLU A 429 7.22 22.04 -8.00
N MET A 430 7.35 21.59 -9.25
CA MET A 430 6.78 22.30 -10.40
C MET A 430 5.27 22.44 -10.28
N MET A 431 4.56 21.35 -9.94
CA MET A 431 3.10 21.35 -9.76
C MET A 431 2.66 22.12 -8.52
N LYS A 432 3.54 22.27 -7.53
CA LYS A 432 3.34 23.10 -6.34
C LYS A 432 3.74 24.55 -6.57
N ASN A 433 3.92 24.97 -7.83
CA ASN A 433 4.26 26.34 -8.23
C ASN A 433 5.54 26.85 -7.55
N LYS A 434 6.54 25.97 -7.36
CA LYS A 434 7.86 26.24 -6.79
C LYS A 434 8.96 25.98 -7.82
N PRO A 435 9.01 26.77 -8.92
CA PRO A 435 9.94 26.53 -10.03
C PRO A 435 11.42 26.57 -9.60
N GLU A 436 11.80 27.39 -8.61
CA GLU A 436 13.18 27.43 -8.09
C GLU A 436 13.58 26.10 -7.44
N SER A 437 12.68 25.49 -6.67
CA SER A 437 12.94 24.18 -6.04
C SER A 437 13.00 23.07 -7.09
N CYS A 438 12.13 23.12 -8.10
CA CYS A 438 12.22 22.22 -9.27
C CYS A 438 13.60 22.34 -9.95
N ILE A 439 14.08 23.56 -10.20
CA ILE A 439 15.40 23.81 -10.81
C ILE A 439 16.50 23.16 -9.97
N GLN A 440 16.51 23.32 -8.64
CA GLN A 440 17.51 22.70 -7.77
C GLN A 440 17.54 21.16 -7.86
N TYR A 441 16.37 20.52 -7.90
CA TYR A 441 16.31 19.07 -8.07
C TYR A 441 16.76 18.64 -9.47
N THR A 442 16.38 19.38 -10.52
CA THR A 442 16.85 19.09 -11.88
C THR A 442 18.35 19.30 -12.05
N ASP A 443 18.95 20.30 -11.38
CA ASP A 443 20.42 20.47 -11.34
C ASP A 443 21.10 19.26 -10.71
N SER A 444 20.57 18.80 -9.58
CA SER A 444 21.09 17.64 -8.87
C SER A 444 21.01 16.37 -9.73
N LEU A 445 19.88 16.16 -10.42
CA LEU A 445 19.68 15.05 -11.35
C LEU A 445 20.65 15.10 -12.54
N LEU A 446 20.77 16.26 -13.19
CA LEU A 446 21.64 16.43 -14.36
C LEU A 446 23.13 16.41 -13.97
N GLY A 447 23.48 16.82 -12.75
CA GLY A 447 24.86 16.79 -12.27
C GLY A 447 25.32 15.41 -11.79
N LYS A 448 24.43 14.63 -11.16
CA LYS A 448 24.80 13.35 -10.52
C LYS A 448 24.37 12.11 -11.30
N TYR A 449 23.24 12.16 -12.01
CA TYR A 449 22.57 10.99 -12.58
C TYR A 449 22.36 11.07 -14.09
N GLN A 450 23.13 11.91 -14.78
CA GLN A 450 22.92 12.15 -16.22
C GLN A 450 22.97 10.88 -17.06
N GLN A 451 23.87 9.94 -16.73
CA GLN A 451 24.05 8.70 -17.48
C GLN A 451 22.94 7.69 -17.16
N GLU A 452 22.51 7.63 -15.90
CA GLU A 452 21.49 6.72 -15.38
C GLU A 452 20.07 7.11 -15.81
N LEU A 453 19.83 8.38 -16.07
CA LEU A 453 18.52 8.88 -16.54
C LEU A 453 18.13 8.28 -17.91
N GLY A 454 19.10 7.91 -18.75
CA GLY A 454 18.83 7.42 -20.11
C GLY A 454 17.90 8.36 -20.88
N GLY A 455 16.82 7.82 -21.45
CA GLY A 455 15.81 8.62 -22.16
C GLY A 455 15.04 9.63 -21.29
N SER A 456 15.03 9.44 -19.96
CA SER A 456 14.38 10.35 -19.00
C SER A 456 15.10 11.69 -18.89
N ILE A 457 16.31 11.84 -19.43
CA ILE A 457 17.03 13.12 -19.45
C ILE A 457 16.22 14.22 -20.15
N ILE A 458 15.49 13.88 -21.21
CA ILE A 458 14.64 14.84 -21.95
C ILE A 458 13.49 15.33 -21.06
N TYR A 459 12.92 14.45 -20.25
CA TYR A 459 11.88 14.83 -19.29
C TYR A 459 12.42 15.82 -18.25
N VAL A 460 13.60 15.55 -17.68
CA VAL A 460 14.25 16.43 -16.70
C VAL A 460 14.58 17.80 -17.30
N LEU A 461 15.13 17.83 -18.51
CA LEU A 461 15.43 19.08 -19.22
C LEU A 461 14.17 19.88 -19.54
N ASN A 462 13.08 19.22 -19.94
CA ASN A 462 11.80 19.88 -20.19
C ASN A 462 11.18 20.46 -18.92
N LEU A 463 11.22 19.73 -17.79
CA LEU A 463 10.80 20.26 -16.48
C LEU A 463 11.59 21.51 -16.08
N ARG A 464 12.92 21.46 -16.26
CA ARG A 464 13.81 22.58 -15.99
C ARG A 464 13.50 23.78 -16.88
N ALA A 465 13.34 23.57 -18.19
CA ALA A 465 12.99 24.61 -19.15
C ALA A 465 11.63 25.26 -18.80
N ALA A 466 10.63 24.45 -18.45
CA ALA A 466 9.33 24.95 -18.02
C ALA A 466 9.44 25.80 -16.74
N SER A 467 10.25 25.37 -15.77
CA SER A 467 10.48 26.13 -14.52
C SER A 467 11.19 27.47 -14.76
N LEU A 468 12.21 27.49 -15.62
CA LEU A 468 12.88 28.73 -16.05
C LEU A 468 11.91 29.68 -16.77
N ALA A 469 11.06 29.15 -17.65
CA ALA A 469 10.02 29.94 -18.31
C ALA A 469 8.98 30.48 -17.33
N TYR A 470 8.65 29.76 -16.26
CA TYR A 470 7.77 30.23 -15.17
C TYR A 470 8.37 31.43 -14.43
N LEU A 471 9.70 31.49 -14.32
CA LEU A 471 10.46 32.60 -13.74
C LEU A 471 10.72 33.74 -14.72
N GLY A 472 10.35 33.60 -15.99
CA GLY A 472 10.63 34.59 -17.03
C GLY A 472 12.06 34.58 -17.55
N LEU A 473 12.84 33.55 -17.22
CA LEU A 473 14.20 33.30 -17.72
C LEU A 473 14.12 32.61 -19.08
N TYR A 474 13.53 33.33 -20.06
CA TYR A 474 13.14 32.75 -21.34
C TYR A 474 14.32 32.38 -22.22
N LYS A 475 15.45 33.08 -22.13
CA LYS A 475 16.62 32.74 -22.92
C LYS A 475 17.17 31.38 -22.49
N GLU A 476 17.37 31.19 -21.19
CA GLU A 476 17.86 29.95 -20.59
C GLU A 476 16.87 28.79 -20.83
N ALA A 477 15.56 29.05 -20.68
CA ALA A 477 14.53 28.07 -21.02
C ALA A 477 14.56 27.68 -22.50
N GLY A 478 14.73 28.67 -23.39
CA GLY A 478 14.84 28.47 -24.83
C GLY A 478 16.05 27.63 -25.20
N ASP A 479 17.23 27.93 -24.67
CA ASP A 479 18.46 27.18 -24.93
C ASP A 479 18.31 25.70 -24.55
N LEU A 480 17.69 25.40 -23.40
CA LEU A 480 17.36 24.02 -23.01
C LEU A 480 16.35 23.37 -23.96
N MET A 481 15.29 24.09 -24.34
CA MET A 481 14.26 23.55 -25.21
C MET A 481 14.80 23.30 -26.63
N LYS A 482 15.76 24.10 -27.10
CA LYS A 482 16.48 23.89 -28.36
C LYS A 482 17.26 22.58 -28.35
N MET A 483 17.93 22.27 -27.24
CA MET A 483 18.61 20.98 -27.08
C MET A 483 17.59 19.83 -27.08
N CYS A 484 16.47 19.98 -26.37
CA CYS A 484 15.42 18.96 -26.36
C CYS A 484 14.82 18.74 -27.75
N ALA A 485 14.62 19.80 -28.54
CA ALA A 485 14.07 19.75 -29.89
C ALA A 485 14.94 18.97 -30.89
N GLN A 486 16.25 18.86 -30.63
CA GLN A 486 17.14 18.01 -31.45
C GLN A 486 16.82 16.52 -31.31
N ALA A 487 16.35 16.10 -30.13
CA ALA A 487 15.96 14.72 -29.85
C ALA A 487 14.45 14.49 -30.07
N VAL A 488 13.63 15.47 -29.75
CA VAL A 488 12.16 15.42 -29.86
C VAL A 488 11.68 16.67 -30.61
N PRO A 489 11.60 16.63 -31.96
CA PRO A 489 11.29 17.80 -32.79
C PRO A 489 10.02 18.56 -32.38
N ASP A 490 9.02 17.86 -31.81
CA ASP A 490 7.77 18.45 -31.33
C ASP A 490 7.97 19.52 -30.23
N MET A 491 9.13 19.54 -29.56
CA MET A 491 9.47 20.53 -28.54
C MET A 491 9.91 21.89 -29.12
N ILE A 492 10.12 22.00 -30.44
CA ILE A 492 10.60 23.24 -31.08
C ILE A 492 9.67 24.44 -30.85
N ASN A 493 8.36 24.21 -30.72
CA ASN A 493 7.38 25.26 -30.44
C ASN A 493 7.66 25.95 -29.10
N GLY A 494 8.13 25.19 -28.10
CA GLY A 494 8.54 25.73 -26.81
C GLY A 494 9.76 26.65 -26.93
N TYR A 495 10.74 26.28 -27.75
CA TYR A 495 11.90 27.11 -28.05
C TYR A 495 11.49 28.42 -28.73
N ASN A 496 10.69 28.34 -29.81
CA ASN A 496 10.23 29.50 -30.57
C ASN A 496 9.49 30.49 -29.67
N LYS A 497 8.60 30.00 -28.80
CA LYS A 497 7.89 30.83 -27.83
C LYS A 497 8.85 31.51 -26.84
N CYS A 498 9.82 30.78 -26.28
CA CYS A 498 10.79 31.34 -25.35
C CYS A 498 11.66 32.43 -26.00
N MET A 499 12.12 32.20 -27.23
CA MET A 499 12.91 33.21 -27.96
C MET A 499 12.10 34.47 -28.21
N ALA A 500 10.83 34.34 -28.60
CA ALA A 500 9.94 35.49 -28.81
C ALA A 500 9.66 36.28 -27.52
N LEU A 501 9.68 35.64 -26.35
CA LEU A 501 9.45 36.28 -25.06
C LEU A 501 10.72 36.86 -24.41
N THR A 502 11.91 36.49 -24.90
CA THR A 502 13.21 36.95 -24.36
C THR A 502 13.32 38.48 -24.22
N PRO A 503 12.86 39.33 -25.16
CA PRO A 503 12.95 40.78 -25.02
C PRO A 503 12.12 41.38 -23.87
N PHE A 504 11.17 40.64 -23.31
CA PHE A 504 10.23 41.14 -22.30
C PHE A 504 10.60 40.69 -20.88
N GLY A 505 11.16 39.48 -20.73
CA GLY A 505 11.49 38.91 -19.43
C GLY A 505 10.27 38.62 -18.56
N ALA A 506 10.49 38.48 -17.25
CA ALA A 506 9.47 38.06 -16.31
C ALA A 506 8.26 39.00 -16.22
N GLN A 507 7.10 38.41 -15.92
CA GLN A 507 5.94 39.14 -15.41
C GLN A 507 6.23 39.58 -13.97
N GLN A 508 6.16 40.88 -13.70
CA GLN A 508 6.57 41.47 -12.42
C GLN A 508 5.37 42.07 -11.71
N LEU A 509 5.14 41.67 -10.45
CA LEU A 509 4.07 42.19 -9.61
C LEU A 509 4.62 43.25 -8.66
N SER A 510 3.97 44.41 -8.62
CA SER A 510 4.25 45.51 -7.70
C SER A 510 2.97 45.87 -6.95
N TRP A 511 3.04 45.81 -5.63
CA TRP A 511 1.89 46.04 -4.74
C TRP A 511 2.03 47.43 -4.10
N GLU A 512 1.08 48.33 -4.35
CA GLU A 512 0.98 49.60 -3.61
C GLU A 512 0.42 49.37 -2.21
N GLN A 513 -0.41 48.32 -2.05
CA GLN A 513 -0.98 47.86 -0.78
C GLN A 513 -0.93 46.33 -0.72
N PRO A 514 -0.82 45.73 0.48
CA PRO A 514 -0.74 44.27 0.64
C PRO A 514 -2.04 43.53 0.28
N GLU A 515 -3.14 44.25 0.12
CA GLU A 515 -4.45 43.72 -0.25
C GLU A 515 -5.06 44.59 -1.37
N VAL A 516 -5.69 43.93 -2.34
CA VAL A 516 -6.52 44.57 -3.37
C VAL A 516 -7.91 43.96 -3.35
N THR A 517 -8.92 44.80 -3.16
CA THR A 517 -10.34 44.42 -3.32
C THR A 517 -10.85 44.92 -4.67
N LEU A 518 -11.41 44.02 -5.47
CA LEU A 518 -12.10 44.33 -6.73
C LEU A 518 -13.58 43.96 -6.60
N ASN A 519 -14.47 44.88 -6.98
CA ASN A 519 -15.88 44.56 -7.16
C ASN A 519 -16.06 43.78 -8.46
N THR A 520 -16.82 42.69 -8.40
CA THR A 520 -16.98 41.78 -9.54
C THR A 520 -18.44 41.45 -9.82
N THR A 521 -18.71 41.08 -11.08
CA THR A 521 -19.98 40.45 -11.47
C THR A 521 -19.67 39.05 -11.97
N PHE A 522 -20.28 38.04 -11.36
CA PHE A 522 -20.09 36.65 -11.77
C PHE A 522 -20.94 36.31 -13.00
N SER A 523 -20.33 35.66 -13.99
CA SER A 523 -21.01 35.12 -15.17
C SER A 523 -20.45 33.76 -15.54
N GLU A 524 -20.98 33.15 -16.61
CA GLU A 524 -20.46 31.89 -17.16
C GLU A 524 -18.99 31.97 -17.58
N LYS A 525 -18.47 33.18 -17.85
CA LYS A 525 -17.08 33.41 -18.28
C LYS A 525 -16.12 33.69 -17.13
N GLY A 526 -16.60 33.73 -15.88
CA GLY A 526 -15.83 34.03 -14.68
C GLY A 526 -16.25 35.35 -14.02
N PHE A 527 -15.33 35.99 -13.31
CA PHE A 527 -15.60 37.20 -12.52
C PHE A 527 -15.18 38.45 -13.29
N LEU A 528 -16.15 39.22 -13.77
CA LEU A 528 -15.91 40.46 -14.49
C LEU A 528 -15.45 41.55 -13.53
N ALA A 529 -14.24 42.07 -13.70
CA ALA A 529 -13.65 43.12 -12.88
C ALA A 529 -13.17 44.29 -13.75
N SER A 530 -13.10 45.49 -13.16
CA SER A 530 -12.45 46.64 -13.77
C SER A 530 -10.93 46.53 -13.69
N ALA A 531 -10.26 46.88 -14.77
CA ALA A 531 -8.82 46.90 -14.88
C ALA A 531 -8.37 48.07 -15.76
N GLU A 532 -7.08 48.39 -15.70
CA GLU A 532 -6.45 49.32 -16.62
C GLU A 532 -5.30 48.61 -17.32
N ILE A 533 -5.26 48.67 -18.65
CA ILE A 533 -4.24 48.02 -19.47
C ILE A 533 -3.54 49.09 -20.31
N ASN A 534 -2.23 49.23 -20.17
CA ASN A 534 -1.42 50.26 -20.83
C ASN A 534 -2.06 51.67 -20.74
N GLY A 535 -2.57 52.05 -19.56
CA GLY A 535 -3.23 53.35 -19.36
C GLY A 535 -4.72 53.42 -19.72
N ASN A 536 -5.28 52.37 -20.34
CA ASN A 536 -6.65 52.36 -20.84
C ASN A 536 -7.56 51.56 -19.91
N LYS A 537 -8.63 52.21 -19.41
CA LYS A 537 -9.65 51.54 -18.59
C LYS A 537 -10.42 50.51 -19.40
N ASN A 538 -10.55 49.30 -18.86
CA ASN A 538 -11.27 48.21 -19.50
C ASN A 538 -11.93 47.30 -18.44
N LYS A 539 -12.60 46.25 -18.90
CA LYS A 539 -13.10 45.16 -18.06
C LYS A 539 -12.50 43.84 -18.55
N LEU A 540 -12.24 42.94 -17.61
CA LEU A 540 -11.71 41.61 -17.90
C LEU A 540 -12.34 40.56 -16.99
N TYR A 541 -12.28 39.31 -17.41
CA TYR A 541 -12.74 38.17 -16.62
C TYR A 541 -11.59 37.54 -15.86
N PHE A 542 -11.76 37.39 -14.56
CA PHE A 542 -10.91 36.55 -13.72
C PHE A 542 -11.45 35.12 -13.76
N ALA A 543 -10.68 34.20 -14.34
CA ALA A 543 -11.17 32.88 -14.72
C ALA A 543 -10.16 31.77 -14.34
N PRO A 544 -10.15 31.31 -13.06
CA PRO A 544 -9.25 30.25 -12.60
C PRO A 544 -9.53 28.86 -13.21
N ASP A 545 -10.56 28.75 -14.03
CA ASP A 545 -10.89 27.59 -14.86
C ASP A 545 -10.26 27.66 -16.26
N GLN A 546 -9.54 28.74 -16.59
CA GLN A 546 -8.83 28.93 -17.85
C GLN A 546 -7.30 28.81 -17.66
N ILE A 547 -6.66 27.97 -18.48
CA ILE A 547 -5.21 27.72 -18.43
C ILE A 547 -4.40 28.99 -18.76
N ASN A 548 -4.78 29.69 -19.84
CA ASN A 548 -4.03 30.84 -20.34
C ASN A 548 -4.87 32.11 -20.23
N SER A 549 -4.19 33.23 -19.98
CA SER A 549 -4.78 34.55 -20.23
C SER A 549 -4.92 34.77 -21.75
N SER A 550 -6.02 35.39 -22.19
CA SER A 550 -6.32 35.57 -23.60
C SER A 550 -7.01 36.89 -23.91
N ILE A 551 -6.90 37.31 -25.17
CA ILE A 551 -7.53 38.54 -25.68
C ILE A 551 -7.76 38.43 -27.20
N SER A 552 -8.72 39.19 -27.73
CA SER A 552 -8.87 39.37 -29.17
C SER A 552 -7.71 40.18 -29.77
N GLU A 553 -7.34 39.91 -31.02
CA GLU A 553 -6.34 40.72 -31.72
C GLU A 553 -6.79 42.18 -31.88
N ALA A 554 -8.08 42.39 -32.13
CA ALA A 554 -8.67 43.72 -32.25
C ALA A 554 -8.55 44.53 -30.95
N ASP A 555 -8.81 43.91 -29.80
CA ASP A 555 -8.73 44.58 -28.50
C ASP A 555 -7.29 44.76 -28.03
N ALA A 556 -6.39 43.81 -28.35
CA ALA A 556 -4.95 44.00 -28.16
C ALA A 556 -4.45 45.26 -28.90
N GLY A 557 -4.90 45.45 -30.15
CA GLY A 557 -4.60 46.66 -30.93
C GLY A 557 -5.14 47.94 -30.29
N LYS A 558 -6.41 47.95 -29.86
CA LYS A 558 -7.02 49.10 -29.16
C LYS A 558 -6.31 49.47 -27.86
N LEU A 559 -5.75 48.47 -27.17
CA LEU A 559 -5.05 48.64 -25.90
C LEU A 559 -3.54 48.87 -26.08
N ASN A 560 -3.08 49.13 -27.31
CA ASN A 560 -1.67 49.37 -27.62
C ASN A 560 -0.73 48.27 -27.09
N MET A 561 -1.18 47.01 -27.09
CA MET A 561 -0.34 45.88 -26.71
C MET A 561 0.66 45.58 -27.82
N LYS A 562 1.83 45.06 -27.44
CA LYS A 562 2.83 44.58 -28.40
C LYS A 562 2.45 43.18 -28.86
N ILE A 563 2.17 43.02 -30.14
CA ILE A 563 1.91 41.70 -30.73
C ILE A 563 3.24 41.08 -31.14
N ILE A 564 3.46 39.84 -30.72
CA ILE A 564 4.59 39.01 -31.13
C ILE A 564 4.07 37.82 -31.93
N GLU A 565 4.85 37.40 -32.92
CA GLU A 565 4.58 36.23 -33.75
C GLU A 565 5.79 35.30 -33.72
N PHE A 566 5.54 34.00 -33.65
CA PHE A 566 6.56 32.97 -33.71
C PHE A 566 6.02 31.70 -34.35
N GLU A 567 6.92 30.84 -34.81
CA GLU A 567 6.58 29.56 -35.43
C GLU A 567 5.99 28.59 -34.39
N ASP A 568 4.84 27.99 -34.72
CA ASP A 568 4.17 26.97 -33.93
C ASP A 568 3.52 25.95 -34.86
N HIS A 569 4.13 24.77 -34.96
CA HIS A 569 3.72 23.72 -35.88
C HIS A 569 2.43 22.99 -35.47
N THR A 570 1.86 23.30 -34.29
CA THR A 570 0.53 22.76 -33.91
C THR A 570 -0.63 23.55 -34.51
N THR A 571 -0.35 24.73 -35.06
CA THR A 571 -1.36 25.60 -35.67
C THR A 571 -1.47 25.33 -37.18
N ALA A 572 -2.68 25.49 -37.74
CA ALA A 572 -2.90 25.31 -39.18
C ALA A 572 -2.06 26.26 -40.06
N THR A 573 -1.70 27.43 -39.54
CA THR A 573 -0.87 28.45 -40.20
C THR A 573 0.63 28.25 -39.99
N GLY A 574 1.04 27.30 -39.13
CA GLY A 574 2.43 27.14 -38.70
C GLY A 574 2.97 28.30 -37.86
N LYS A 575 2.10 29.22 -37.43
CA LYS A 575 2.44 30.46 -36.73
C LYS A 575 1.46 30.73 -35.60
N LYS A 576 1.98 31.15 -34.44
CA LYS A 576 1.20 31.59 -33.29
C LYS A 576 1.54 33.01 -32.93
N ARG A 577 0.52 33.73 -32.47
CA ARG A 577 0.62 35.13 -32.08
C ARG A 577 0.17 35.32 -30.64
N MET A 578 0.86 36.21 -29.94
CA MET A 578 0.58 36.58 -28.55
C MET A 578 0.62 38.10 -28.41
N ALA A 579 -0.13 38.65 -27.46
CA ALA A 579 -0.08 40.05 -27.10
C ALA A 579 0.59 40.24 -25.74
N ILE A 580 1.44 41.25 -25.63
CA ILE A 580 2.13 41.64 -24.41
C ILE A 580 1.65 43.03 -24.00
N ALA A 581 1.01 43.10 -22.83
CA ALA A 581 0.74 44.38 -22.18
C ALA A 581 2.01 44.83 -21.43
N ASN A 582 2.41 46.09 -21.61
CA ASN A 582 3.50 46.65 -20.82
C ASN A 582 3.07 46.70 -19.34
N GLU A 583 1.82 47.09 -19.09
CA GLU A 583 1.25 47.26 -17.75
C GLU A 583 -0.22 46.82 -17.69
N LEU A 584 -0.57 46.08 -16.64
CA LEU A 584 -1.93 45.75 -16.21
C LEU A 584 -2.07 46.20 -14.75
N LYS A 585 -3.00 47.12 -14.49
CA LYS A 585 -3.34 47.57 -13.14
C LYS A 585 -4.69 47.00 -12.71
N LEU A 586 -4.67 46.26 -11.60
CA LEU A 586 -5.83 45.70 -10.90
C LEU A 586 -5.94 46.40 -9.55
N GLY A 587 -6.72 47.47 -9.46
CA GLY A 587 -6.77 48.30 -8.25
C GLY A 587 -5.37 48.82 -7.88
N ASN A 588 -4.84 48.39 -6.74
CA ASN A 588 -3.51 48.79 -6.22
C ASN A 588 -2.38 47.80 -6.58
N LEU A 589 -2.66 46.81 -7.44
CA LEU A 589 -1.67 45.86 -7.97
C LEU A 589 -1.31 46.25 -9.39
N LEU A 590 -0.04 46.54 -9.63
CA LEU A 590 0.54 46.74 -10.96
C LEU A 590 1.28 45.48 -11.39
N ILE A 591 0.99 44.99 -12.60
CA ILE A 591 1.64 43.83 -13.20
C ILE A 591 2.27 44.26 -14.52
N LYS A 592 3.57 44.03 -14.69
CA LYS A 592 4.30 44.35 -15.92
C LYS A 592 4.50 43.14 -16.81
N ASN A 593 4.61 43.38 -18.12
CA ASN A 593 4.91 42.39 -19.15
C ASN A 593 3.86 41.24 -19.24
N VAL A 594 2.58 41.56 -19.05
CA VAL A 594 1.52 40.55 -18.98
C VAL A 594 1.29 39.91 -20.34
N GLN A 595 1.23 38.58 -20.36
CA GLN A 595 1.16 37.77 -21.57
C GLN A 595 -0.26 37.29 -21.83
N PHE A 596 -0.73 37.50 -23.06
CA PHE A 596 -2.04 37.04 -23.53
C PHE A 596 -1.89 36.24 -24.81
N ASN A 597 -2.56 35.09 -24.87
CA ASN A 597 -2.78 34.38 -26.13
C ASN A 597 -3.83 35.14 -26.96
N LEU A 598 -3.61 35.25 -28.27
CA LEU A 598 -4.63 35.81 -29.16
C LEU A 598 -5.71 34.76 -29.48
N THR A 599 -6.97 35.17 -29.37
CA THR A 599 -8.16 34.34 -29.65
C THR A 599 -9.17 35.08 -30.51
N GLU A 600 -10.11 34.37 -31.12
CA GLU A 600 -11.16 34.99 -31.95
C GLU A 600 -12.28 35.65 -31.12
N GLY A 601 -12.41 35.32 -29.83
CA GLY A 601 -13.42 35.89 -28.94
C GLY A 601 -13.08 37.32 -28.49
N ASN A 602 -14.11 38.12 -28.16
CA ASN A 602 -14.00 39.54 -27.79
C ASN A 602 -13.77 39.79 -26.28
N ASP A 603 -13.52 38.75 -25.48
CA ASP A 603 -13.35 38.88 -24.04
C ASP A 603 -11.86 38.91 -23.66
N ILE A 604 -11.52 39.77 -22.71
CA ILE A 604 -10.20 39.76 -22.06
C ILE A 604 -10.28 38.82 -20.86
N ILE A 605 -9.47 37.76 -20.86
CA ILE A 605 -9.48 36.71 -19.83
C ILE A 605 -8.14 36.68 -19.11
N LEU A 606 -8.17 36.68 -17.78
CA LEU A 606 -7.05 36.37 -16.92
C LEU A 606 -7.15 34.92 -16.45
N GLY A 607 -6.30 34.08 -17.02
CA GLY A 607 -6.18 32.67 -16.70
C GLY A 607 -4.94 32.36 -15.86
N ASN A 608 -4.78 31.08 -15.54
CA ASN A 608 -3.81 30.58 -14.57
C ASN A 608 -2.34 30.84 -14.93
N SER A 609 -2.03 31.09 -16.22
CA SER A 609 -0.72 31.57 -16.66
C SER A 609 -0.28 32.87 -15.96
N LEU A 610 -1.23 33.69 -15.51
CA LEU A 610 -1.01 34.87 -14.70
C LEU A 610 -1.41 34.64 -13.24
N LEU A 611 -2.58 34.03 -12.98
CA LEU A 611 -3.14 33.94 -11.62
C LEU A 611 -2.22 33.21 -10.63
N ARG A 612 -1.41 32.25 -11.11
CA ARG A 612 -0.42 31.55 -10.29
C ARG A 612 0.64 32.47 -9.66
N LEU A 613 0.82 33.70 -10.17
CA LEU A 613 1.78 34.66 -9.65
C LEU A 613 1.23 35.44 -8.46
N ILE A 614 -0.09 35.42 -8.26
CA ILE A 614 -0.75 36.07 -7.13
C ILE A 614 -0.63 35.13 -5.92
N PRO A 615 0.05 35.54 -4.81
CA PRO A 615 0.33 34.62 -3.70
C PRO A 615 -0.90 34.00 -3.07
N GLN A 616 -1.97 34.77 -2.91
CA GLN A 616 -3.27 34.28 -2.49
C GLN A 616 -4.37 35.15 -3.09
N PHE A 617 -5.48 34.55 -3.52
CA PHE A 617 -6.68 35.28 -3.89
C PHE A 617 -7.95 34.59 -3.41
N SER A 618 -8.98 35.37 -3.09
CA SER A 618 -10.27 34.84 -2.68
C SER A 618 -11.40 35.34 -3.55
N ILE A 619 -12.37 34.46 -3.74
CA ILE A 619 -13.57 34.65 -4.53
C ILE A 619 -14.77 34.64 -3.59
N GLU A 620 -15.55 35.71 -3.65
CA GLU A 620 -16.84 35.90 -3.01
C GLU A 620 -17.85 36.35 -4.09
N SER A 621 -19.16 36.19 -3.87
CA SER A 621 -20.17 36.31 -4.94
C SER A 621 -20.13 37.60 -5.77
N GLN A 622 -19.63 38.71 -5.21
CA GLN A 622 -19.48 40.00 -5.91
C GLN A 622 -18.12 40.66 -5.64
N LYS A 623 -17.16 39.93 -5.09
CA LYS A 623 -15.89 40.49 -4.64
C LYS A 623 -14.75 39.52 -4.91
N LEU A 624 -13.67 40.05 -5.45
CA LEU A 624 -12.38 39.37 -5.55
C LEU A 624 -11.39 40.08 -4.63
N VAL A 625 -10.66 39.33 -3.82
CA VAL A 625 -9.58 39.87 -2.99
C VAL A 625 -8.26 39.24 -3.42
N LEU A 626 -7.27 40.06 -3.75
CA LEU A 626 -5.91 39.63 -4.08
C LEU A 626 -5.00 40.03 -2.94
N MET A 627 -4.11 39.14 -2.52
CA MET A 627 -3.28 39.35 -1.33
C MET A 627 -1.82 39.04 -1.61
N GLN A 628 -0.95 39.96 -1.18
CA GLN A 628 0.49 39.82 -1.26
C GLN A 628 1.02 38.78 -0.27
N GLN A 629 0.37 38.66 0.89
CA GLN A 629 0.72 37.70 1.93
C GLN A 629 -0.44 36.74 2.18
N VAL A 630 -0.09 35.48 2.47
CA VAL A 630 -1.05 34.43 2.83
C VAL A 630 -1.74 34.79 4.14
N GLN A 631 -3.07 34.83 4.11
CA GLN A 631 -3.89 34.88 5.32
C GLN A 631 -4.27 33.47 5.76
N SER A 632 -4.28 33.26 7.07
CA SER A 632 -4.70 32.00 7.68
C SER A 632 -6.20 32.05 8.04
N PHE A 633 -6.91 30.94 7.78
CA PHE A 633 -8.32 30.80 8.09
C PHE A 633 -8.52 29.58 9.00
N THR A 634 -8.94 29.81 10.25
CA THR A 634 -9.04 28.75 11.27
C THR A 634 -10.22 27.79 11.09
N ASN A 635 -11.30 28.24 10.44
CA ASN A 635 -12.53 27.45 10.26
C ASN A 635 -12.75 27.00 8.80
N ALA A 636 -11.69 26.89 8.00
CA ALA A 636 -11.78 26.52 6.59
C ALA A 636 -11.42 25.04 6.36
N LYS A 637 -12.20 24.33 5.53
CA LYS A 637 -11.74 23.03 5.00
C LYS A 637 -10.66 23.30 3.96
N GLN A 638 -9.49 22.69 4.15
CA GLN A 638 -8.31 22.87 3.29
C GLN A 638 -8.15 21.66 2.37
N TYR A 639 -8.00 21.91 1.09
CA TYR A 639 -7.79 20.90 0.06
C TYR A 639 -6.39 21.08 -0.53
N PRO A 640 -5.55 20.03 -0.59
CA PRO A 640 -4.30 20.09 -1.34
C PRO A 640 -4.56 20.49 -2.79
N LEU A 641 -3.81 21.47 -3.29
CA LEU A 641 -3.93 22.01 -4.64
C LEU A 641 -2.65 21.71 -5.43
N LEU A 642 -2.80 21.42 -6.71
CA LEU A 642 -1.70 21.29 -7.68
C LEU A 642 -2.04 22.12 -8.93
N LEU A 643 -1.00 22.61 -9.59
CA LEU A 643 -1.05 23.31 -10.86
C LEU A 643 -0.48 22.40 -11.96
N ILE A 644 -1.32 21.61 -12.60
CA ILE A 644 -0.93 20.64 -13.63
C ILE A 644 -1.17 21.28 -14.99
N ASN A 645 -0.11 21.65 -15.72
CA ASN A 645 -0.20 22.35 -17.01
C ASN A 645 -1.11 23.60 -16.94
N TYR A 646 -0.91 24.44 -15.92
CA TYR A 646 -1.77 25.59 -15.59
C TYR A 646 -3.25 25.25 -15.29
N THR A 647 -3.62 23.99 -15.09
CA THR A 647 -4.95 23.62 -14.58
C THR A 647 -4.86 23.47 -13.07
N PHE A 648 -5.76 24.12 -12.34
CA PHE A 648 -5.89 23.90 -10.90
C PHE A 648 -6.61 22.58 -10.65
N CYS A 649 -5.94 21.71 -9.92
CA CYS A 649 -6.44 20.41 -9.54
C CYS A 649 -6.33 20.22 -8.03
N PHE A 650 -7.35 19.69 -7.38
CA PHE A 650 -7.34 19.47 -5.93
C PHE A 650 -7.95 18.11 -5.57
N ARG A 651 -7.69 17.64 -4.36
CA ARG A 651 -8.27 16.40 -3.82
C ARG A 651 -8.89 16.62 -2.46
N ASP A 652 -9.88 15.81 -2.11
CA ASP A 652 -10.37 15.76 -0.73
C ASP A 652 -9.27 15.18 0.18
N PRO A 653 -8.87 15.86 1.27
CA PRO A 653 -7.88 15.31 2.20
C PRO A 653 -8.37 14.05 2.92
N ASP A 654 -9.70 13.85 3.00
CA ASP A 654 -10.32 12.75 3.73
C ASP A 654 -10.71 11.58 2.80
N ASP A 655 -10.72 11.80 1.47
CA ASP A 655 -11.07 10.79 0.46
C ASP A 655 -10.22 10.96 -0.80
N ASP A 656 -9.16 10.17 -0.90
CA ASP A 656 -8.22 10.19 -2.04
C ASP A 656 -8.84 9.71 -3.36
N THR A 657 -10.08 9.19 -3.37
CA THR A 657 -10.82 8.91 -4.61
C THR A 657 -11.45 10.17 -5.22
N GLN A 658 -11.66 11.21 -4.42
CA GLN A 658 -12.27 12.46 -4.83
C GLN A 658 -11.20 13.45 -5.30
N LYS A 659 -10.89 13.38 -6.58
CA LYS A 659 -9.89 14.22 -7.27
C LYS A 659 -10.58 15.08 -8.33
N TYR A 660 -10.28 16.37 -8.37
CA TYR A 660 -10.98 17.33 -9.22
C TYR A 660 -10.02 18.19 -10.03
N SER A 661 -10.44 18.57 -11.23
CA SER A 661 -9.79 19.61 -12.04
C SER A 661 -10.78 20.73 -12.35
N ILE A 662 -10.33 21.98 -12.29
CA ILE A 662 -11.18 23.15 -12.51
C ILE A 662 -11.08 23.57 -13.97
N GLY A 663 -12.20 23.48 -14.71
CA GLY A 663 -12.33 23.96 -16.09
C GLY A 663 -11.77 23.07 -17.18
N ASN A 664 -10.58 22.49 -16.99
CA ASN A 664 -9.90 21.69 -18.01
C ASN A 664 -9.77 20.22 -17.57
N PRO A 665 -9.96 19.25 -18.48
CA PRO A 665 -9.78 17.84 -18.14
C PRO A 665 -8.31 17.55 -17.81
N THR A 666 -8.07 16.80 -16.74
CA THR A 666 -6.75 16.30 -16.36
C THR A 666 -6.86 14.80 -16.08
N PRO A 667 -5.86 13.96 -16.45
CA PRO A 667 -5.91 12.53 -16.15
C PRO A 667 -6.23 12.24 -14.68
N TYR A 668 -7.04 11.21 -14.43
CA TYR A 668 -7.42 10.76 -13.08
C TYR A 668 -8.15 11.79 -12.21
N THR A 669 -8.76 12.81 -12.82
CA THR A 669 -9.57 13.81 -12.11
C THR A 669 -10.97 13.92 -12.71
N ARG A 670 -11.94 14.28 -11.87
CA ARG A 670 -13.26 14.70 -12.30
C ARG A 670 -13.23 16.20 -12.61
N LYS A 671 -13.49 16.56 -13.87
CA LYS A 671 -13.65 17.97 -14.26
C LYS A 671 -14.87 18.57 -13.56
N ILE A 672 -14.70 19.74 -12.96
CA ILE A 672 -15.77 20.60 -12.43
C ILE A 672 -15.68 21.99 -13.06
N THR A 673 -16.79 22.72 -13.07
CA THR A 673 -16.81 24.12 -13.52
C THR A 673 -16.48 25.08 -12.38
N LEU A 674 -16.09 26.32 -12.72
CA LEU A 674 -15.96 27.39 -11.73
C LEU A 674 -17.28 27.67 -11.00
N GLN A 675 -18.41 27.52 -11.70
CA GLN A 675 -19.74 27.63 -11.11
C GLN A 675 -19.98 26.54 -10.06
N ASP A 676 -19.64 25.29 -10.36
CA ASP A 676 -19.78 24.18 -9.40
C ASP A 676 -19.00 24.44 -8.12
N LEU A 677 -17.79 25.01 -8.27
CA LEU A 677 -16.96 25.39 -7.14
C LEU A 677 -17.62 26.51 -6.32
N CYS A 678 -18.19 27.53 -6.97
CA CYS A 678 -18.77 28.72 -6.33
C CYS A 678 -20.26 28.59 -5.93
N LYS A 679 -20.92 27.44 -6.15
CA LYS A 679 -22.35 27.24 -5.85
C LYS A 679 -22.71 27.30 -4.36
N SER A 680 -21.74 27.08 -3.46
CA SER A 680 -21.93 27.32 -2.03
C SER A 680 -21.78 28.81 -1.73
N SER A 681 -22.68 29.39 -0.92
CA SER A 681 -22.69 30.80 -0.48
C SER A 681 -21.47 31.23 0.36
N GLY A 682 -20.36 30.49 0.29
CA GLY A 682 -19.16 30.67 1.06
C GLY A 682 -18.02 31.33 0.26
N LYS A 683 -16.95 31.67 0.97
CA LYS A 683 -15.72 32.24 0.42
C LYS A 683 -14.77 31.13 0.00
N ILE A 684 -14.19 31.27 -1.19
CA ILE A 684 -13.22 30.32 -1.75
C ILE A 684 -11.88 31.00 -1.85
N VAL A 685 -10.84 30.41 -1.29
CA VAL A 685 -9.49 30.98 -1.29
C VAL A 685 -8.54 30.06 -2.02
N PHE A 686 -7.84 30.57 -3.02
CA PHE A 686 -6.72 29.93 -3.67
C PHE A 686 -5.44 30.46 -3.03
N ASP A 687 -4.77 29.59 -2.29
CA ASP A 687 -3.46 29.84 -1.72
C ASP A 687 -2.39 29.24 -2.64
N MET A 688 -1.76 30.10 -3.44
CA MET A 688 -0.75 29.71 -4.41
C MET A 688 0.64 29.54 -3.80
N LYS A 689 0.85 30.02 -2.58
CA LYS A 689 2.13 29.91 -1.87
C LYS A 689 2.22 28.57 -1.14
N ASP A 690 1.15 28.19 -0.45
CA ASP A 690 1.07 26.93 0.28
C ASP A 690 0.37 25.83 -0.53
N MET A 691 -0.10 26.17 -1.73
CA MET A 691 -0.78 25.27 -2.67
C MET A 691 -1.97 24.57 -2.00
N LYS A 692 -2.90 25.40 -1.53
CA LYS A 692 -4.15 24.98 -0.89
C LYS A 692 -5.34 25.69 -1.51
N LEU A 693 -6.45 24.96 -1.62
CA LEU A 693 -7.76 25.53 -1.87
C LEU A 693 -8.53 25.49 -0.55
N LEU A 694 -9.04 26.63 -0.08
CA LEU A 694 -9.77 26.73 1.17
C LEU A 694 -11.23 27.05 0.87
N LYS A 695 -12.13 26.31 1.52
CA LYS A 695 -13.57 26.56 1.49
C LYS A 695 -14.03 27.00 2.86
N ILE A 696 -14.54 28.23 2.93
CA ILE A 696 -15.06 28.86 4.14
C ILE A 696 -16.58 28.97 3.95
N ASN A 697 -17.34 28.25 4.77
CA ASN A 697 -18.80 28.27 4.70
C ASN A 697 -19.40 29.47 5.42
#